data_AF-D9W3G9-F1
#
_entry.id   AF-D9W3G9-F1
#
_cell.length_a   1.000
_cell.length_b   1.000
_cell.length_c   1.000
_cell.angle_alpha   90.00
_cell.angle_beta   90.00
_cell.angle_gamma   90.00
#
_symmetry.space_group_name_H-M   'P 1'
#
loop_
_entity.id
_entity.type
_entity.pdbx_description
1 polymer ?
#
loop_
_entity_poly.entity_id
_entity_poly.type
_entity_poly.pdbx_seq_one_letter_code
_entity_poly.pdbx_strand_id
1 'polypeptide(L)'
;MAAPVLPRWTTLATPDELAAITEVTGVTADVLTAMTLQPYDGHAVVIVPGQRRVHRQALWGRAGSRFCPACLEETGGRWQLTWRLGWSFACTRHQVLLADRCPACLRTPRLRSHPGREVPRPGLCSSAALAGGPRPRRCHHPLTDTPVTTLTPDGALEGTQRLIDTALAATDRRAHWPLYGPGGVPLRTALRDVKCLGALVLNHATPADLYPLAPGEAIERMEHYRTNPLSARSQRHPNTQRSDVHSYFAPADAAATAVATTAALRILCAADISAAADAARWLTDRVAASGRPLYPAGVVSVGGTLSPVLEAALRCSRETQIMPVYRLRHRTAIHSTRPPANHDTRAGMLPAALWPEWTLRLSPHHPNGRPVAKRTDELLAVVCQLVGNTTSIQAATRLTGTNVTSHNVSTLLADLTRRSDCVDVRHALILLADHLDQHGAPIDYARRRALFTKQARFIDPRCWSDLQRRLRSTGAPNVAHAQRWIFHTLTGSPPHLAHPDLAPAAGAPRQQYQRFRWRILPAEADLLTQTAQAILDAHGIDEPLQWTPQLPARALRNLVLPGPEPGSITVTQLHQTVPVGDLHRQSCAGSEHHNSPCHLPAVRKPGRLEPTPVSAHSTHGHSHRAVAYLVRTGTPLAPGHRGPGRNKSRRRAPGTAQERCPAQARRVISRPAKTQVNSLYPRERTVAPARRGHSEADDTSDGNGTQVRRHVHGSGSLSRLACQNLSLGSGETSLRRHFQHHPLEQLPQLTRHQLLNLRFGSELSSHWCGLRSTKRVRRC
;
A
#
# COMPACT_ATOMS: atom_id res chain seq x y z
N MET A 1 -38.46 17.82 15.71
CA MET A 1 -39.40 16.87 15.07
C MET A 1 -38.99 15.45 15.40
N ALA A 2 -39.98 14.59 15.68
CA ALA A 2 -39.84 13.24 16.21
C ALA A 2 -38.83 12.35 15.46
N ALA A 3 -38.01 11.63 16.23
CA ALA A 3 -37.03 10.67 15.73
C ALA A 3 -37.68 9.63 14.78
N PRO A 4 -36.94 9.11 13.78
CA PRO A 4 -37.46 8.09 12.87
C PRO A 4 -37.61 6.76 13.62
N VAL A 5 -38.79 6.47 14.16
CA VAL A 5 -39.02 5.24 14.92
C VAL A 5 -39.98 4.38 14.13
N LEU A 6 -39.43 3.47 13.32
CA LEU A 6 -40.07 2.17 13.08
C LEU A 6 -40.01 1.36 14.38
N PRO A 7 -40.87 0.35 14.57
CA PRO A 7 -40.78 -0.50 15.74
C PRO A 7 -39.42 -1.22 15.72
N ARG A 8 -38.73 -1.21 16.86
CA ARG A 8 -37.37 -1.77 17.00
C ARG A 8 -37.27 -3.22 16.53
N TRP A 9 -38.30 -4.01 16.80
CA TRP A 9 -38.42 -5.42 16.41
C TRP A 9 -38.41 -5.65 14.89
N THR A 10 -38.84 -4.68 14.07
CA THR A 10 -38.75 -4.79 12.59
C THR A 10 -37.31 -4.68 12.07
N THR A 11 -36.38 -4.20 12.89
CA THR A 11 -34.94 -4.13 12.55
C THR A 11 -34.20 -5.30 13.18
N LEU A 12 -34.41 -5.52 14.48
CA LEU A 12 -33.87 -6.63 15.24
C LEU A 12 -34.87 -6.97 16.37
N ALA A 13 -35.48 -8.14 16.31
CA ALA A 13 -36.39 -8.64 17.34
C ALA A 13 -35.62 -9.32 18.48
N THR A 14 -36.12 -9.24 19.71
CA THR A 14 -35.56 -10.01 20.83
C THR A 14 -36.09 -11.45 20.82
N PRO A 15 -35.41 -12.39 21.49
CA PRO A 15 -35.92 -13.76 21.65
C PRO A 15 -37.35 -13.80 22.23
N ASP A 16 -37.63 -12.98 23.25
CA ASP A 16 -38.97 -12.90 23.86
C ASP A 16 -40.03 -12.35 22.90
N GLU A 17 -39.68 -11.34 22.10
CA GLU A 17 -40.57 -10.81 21.06
C GLU A 17 -40.85 -11.87 19.98
N LEU A 18 -39.83 -12.64 19.57
CA LEU A 18 -39.99 -13.73 18.61
C LEU A 18 -40.85 -14.86 19.19
N ALA A 19 -40.62 -15.25 20.44
CA ALA A 19 -41.40 -16.29 21.12
C ALA A 19 -42.88 -15.90 21.22
N ALA A 20 -43.17 -14.68 21.68
CA ALA A 20 -44.54 -14.18 21.80
C ALA A 20 -45.25 -14.09 20.44
N ILE A 21 -44.56 -13.62 19.39
CA ILE A 21 -45.15 -13.57 18.04
C ILE A 21 -45.35 -14.99 17.50
N THR A 22 -44.41 -15.91 17.74
CA THR A 22 -44.52 -17.32 17.32
C THR A 22 -45.74 -17.98 17.97
N GLU A 23 -45.91 -17.80 19.28
CA GLU A 23 -47.04 -18.35 20.04
C GLU A 23 -48.38 -17.86 19.49
N VAL A 24 -48.51 -16.56 19.20
CA VAL A 24 -49.77 -15.96 18.74
C VAL A 24 -50.05 -16.23 17.26
N THR A 25 -49.03 -16.29 16.41
CA THR A 25 -49.21 -16.34 14.94
C THR A 25 -48.97 -17.72 14.33
N GLY A 26 -48.33 -18.64 15.06
CA GLY A 26 -47.86 -19.92 14.52
C GLY A 26 -46.67 -19.81 13.54
N VAL A 27 -46.16 -18.59 13.28
CA VAL A 27 -45.01 -18.37 12.39
C VAL A 27 -43.72 -18.64 13.15
N THR A 28 -42.84 -19.47 12.60
CA THR A 28 -41.59 -19.85 13.27
C THR A 28 -40.65 -18.66 13.49
N ALA A 29 -39.86 -18.72 14.56
CA ALA A 29 -38.88 -17.68 14.89
C ALA A 29 -37.90 -17.39 13.73
N ASP A 30 -37.48 -18.42 12.98
CA ASP A 30 -36.58 -18.26 11.83
C ASP A 30 -37.22 -17.44 10.69
N VAL A 31 -38.50 -17.70 10.39
CA VAL A 31 -39.25 -16.93 9.39
C VAL A 31 -39.42 -15.49 9.86
N LEU A 32 -39.76 -15.28 11.14
CA LEU A 32 -39.89 -13.94 11.73
C LEU A 32 -38.55 -13.18 11.69
N THR A 33 -37.43 -13.84 12.01
CA THR A 33 -36.09 -13.27 11.90
C THR A 33 -35.77 -12.89 10.46
N ALA A 34 -36.11 -13.75 9.49
CA ALA A 34 -35.94 -13.48 8.06
C ALA A 34 -36.77 -12.29 7.56
N MET A 35 -37.85 -11.91 8.27
CA MET A 35 -38.66 -10.72 7.99
C MET A 35 -38.08 -9.42 8.61
N THR A 36 -36.98 -9.50 9.38
CA THR A 36 -36.27 -8.34 9.96
C THR A 36 -34.99 -8.00 9.19
N LEU A 37 -34.26 -6.94 9.58
CA LEU A 37 -32.95 -6.63 8.98
C LEU A 37 -31.79 -7.44 9.57
N GLN A 38 -32.04 -8.29 10.57
CA GLN A 38 -31.01 -9.10 11.22
C GLN A 38 -30.18 -9.97 10.24
N PRO A 39 -30.75 -10.61 9.20
CA PRO A 39 -29.96 -11.40 8.25
C PRO A 39 -28.91 -10.59 7.49
N TYR A 40 -29.07 -9.26 7.41
CA TYR A 40 -28.20 -8.33 6.69
C TYR A 40 -27.16 -7.63 7.58
N ASP A 41 -27.21 -7.88 8.90
CA ASP A 41 -26.33 -7.21 9.86
C ASP A 41 -24.87 -7.62 9.70
N GLY A 42 -23.98 -6.64 9.84
CA GLY A 42 -22.53 -6.80 9.72
C GLY A 42 -21.99 -6.89 8.28
N HIS A 43 -22.87 -7.00 7.26
CA HIS A 43 -22.42 -7.13 5.87
C HIS A 43 -23.10 -6.23 4.84
N ALA A 44 -24.41 -5.98 4.94
CA ALA A 44 -25.12 -5.04 4.07
C ALA A 44 -25.69 -3.83 4.83
N VAL A 45 -25.96 -4.00 6.13
CA VAL A 45 -26.24 -2.94 7.10
C VAL A 45 -25.46 -3.20 8.39
N VAL A 46 -25.37 -2.19 9.26
CA VAL A 46 -24.88 -2.36 10.62
C VAL A 46 -25.99 -1.97 11.58
N ILE A 47 -26.36 -2.85 12.50
CA ILE A 47 -27.37 -2.64 13.53
C ILE A 47 -26.65 -2.33 14.84
N VAL A 48 -27.07 -1.27 15.53
CA VAL A 48 -26.60 -0.94 16.88
C VAL A 48 -27.42 -1.78 17.87
N PRO A 49 -26.85 -2.82 18.53
CA PRO A 49 -27.66 -3.82 19.22
C PRO A 49 -28.53 -3.24 20.33
N GLY A 50 -27.97 -2.39 21.20
CA GLY A 50 -28.74 -1.76 22.29
C GLY A 50 -29.83 -0.80 21.84
N GLN A 51 -29.72 -0.25 20.63
CA GLN A 51 -30.74 0.64 20.06
C GLN A 51 -31.72 -0.10 19.16
N ARG A 52 -31.34 -1.29 18.65
CA ARG A 52 -32.06 -2.08 17.64
C ARG A 52 -32.44 -1.22 16.43
N ARG A 53 -31.45 -0.44 15.94
CA ARG A 53 -31.58 0.51 14.83
C ARG A 53 -30.38 0.42 13.90
N VAL A 54 -30.62 0.71 12.62
CA VAL A 54 -29.58 0.78 11.61
C VAL A 54 -28.65 1.98 11.87
N HIS A 55 -27.36 1.72 11.91
CA HIS A 55 -26.30 2.72 11.94
C HIS A 55 -26.21 3.43 10.59
N ARG A 56 -26.92 4.55 10.45
CA ARG A 56 -27.11 5.24 9.15
C ARG A 56 -25.83 5.66 8.43
N GLN A 57 -24.73 5.85 9.16
CA GLN A 57 -23.45 6.25 8.58
C GLN A 57 -22.60 5.07 8.09
N ALA A 58 -22.90 3.84 8.54
CA ALA A 58 -22.19 2.65 8.11
C ALA A 58 -22.92 2.03 6.93
N LEU A 59 -22.18 1.58 5.91
CA LEU A 59 -22.71 0.85 4.75
C LEU A 59 -23.99 1.47 4.14
N TRP A 60 -24.04 2.80 4.02
CA TRP A 60 -25.22 3.53 3.56
C TRP A 60 -26.53 3.01 4.18
N GLY A 61 -26.53 2.90 5.52
CA GLY A 61 -27.71 2.54 6.28
C GLY A 61 -28.87 3.52 6.03
N ARG A 62 -30.02 2.98 5.65
CA ARG A 62 -31.24 3.75 5.33
C ARG A 62 -32.30 3.60 6.42
N ALA A 63 -33.15 4.63 6.53
CA ALA A 63 -34.42 4.57 7.26
C ALA A 63 -35.58 4.67 6.26
N GLY A 64 -36.72 4.06 6.59
CA GLY A 64 -37.82 3.90 5.64
C GLY A 64 -37.57 2.80 4.62
N SER A 65 -38.35 2.80 3.55
CA SER A 65 -38.24 1.82 2.47
C SER A 65 -38.52 2.48 1.13
N ARG A 66 -37.81 2.02 0.10
CA ARG A 66 -38.20 2.20 -1.30
C ARG A 66 -39.28 1.19 -1.68
N PHE A 67 -39.90 1.37 -2.85
CA PHE A 67 -40.88 0.42 -3.37
C PHE A 67 -40.97 0.44 -4.89
N CYS A 68 -41.44 -0.68 -5.45
CA CYS A 68 -41.89 -0.78 -6.83
C CYS A 68 -43.43 -0.82 -6.83
N PRO A 69 -44.13 0.10 -7.53
CA PRO A 69 -45.58 0.12 -7.59
C PRO A 69 -46.18 -1.17 -8.15
N ALA A 70 -45.62 -1.70 -9.24
CA ALA A 70 -46.07 -2.95 -9.87
C ALA A 70 -45.91 -4.16 -8.95
N CYS A 71 -44.77 -4.30 -8.24
CA CYS A 71 -44.62 -5.36 -7.23
C CYS A 71 -45.66 -5.22 -6.10
N LEU A 72 -46.01 -4.00 -5.69
CA LEU A 72 -47.04 -3.81 -4.66
C LEU A 72 -48.42 -4.23 -5.17
N GLU A 73 -48.74 -3.97 -6.43
CA GLU A 73 -49.99 -4.42 -7.05
C GLU A 73 -50.06 -5.95 -7.09
N GLU A 74 -49.05 -6.61 -7.66
CA GLU A 74 -48.99 -8.07 -7.81
C GLU A 74 -49.04 -8.84 -6.48
N THR A 75 -48.54 -8.24 -5.40
CA THR A 75 -48.40 -8.93 -4.09
C THR A 75 -49.45 -8.52 -3.08
N GLY A 76 -50.46 -7.74 -3.48
CA GLY A 76 -51.49 -7.22 -2.56
C GLY A 76 -50.92 -6.28 -1.50
N GLY A 77 -49.92 -5.48 -1.88
CA GLY A 77 -49.30 -4.46 -1.05
C GLY A 77 -48.18 -4.96 -0.14
N ARG A 78 -47.63 -6.15 -0.38
CA ARG A 78 -46.50 -6.71 0.39
C ARG A 78 -45.17 -6.15 -0.10
N TRP A 79 -44.30 -5.79 0.83
CA TRP A 79 -43.04 -5.12 0.54
C TRP A 79 -41.88 -6.09 0.55
N GLN A 80 -40.92 -5.91 -0.35
CA GLN A 80 -39.65 -6.62 -0.27
C GLN A 80 -38.78 -6.02 0.85
N LEU A 81 -38.19 -6.91 1.66
CA LEU A 81 -37.32 -6.50 2.77
C LEU A 81 -36.06 -5.77 2.28
N THR A 82 -35.50 -6.20 1.16
CA THR A 82 -34.28 -5.63 0.55
C THR A 82 -34.45 -4.16 0.17
N TRP A 83 -35.67 -3.67 -0.07
CA TRP A 83 -35.92 -2.24 -0.35
C TRP A 83 -35.68 -1.31 0.84
N ARG A 84 -35.46 -1.86 2.03
CA ARG A 84 -35.01 -1.12 3.21
C ARG A 84 -33.49 -0.92 3.26
N LEU A 85 -32.73 -1.63 2.42
CA LEU A 85 -31.30 -1.47 2.28
C LEU A 85 -31.01 -0.23 1.42
N GLY A 86 -29.92 0.49 1.71
CA GLY A 86 -29.49 1.63 0.89
C GLY A 86 -29.08 1.23 -0.53
N TRP A 87 -28.78 -0.06 -0.74
CA TRP A 87 -28.24 -0.65 -1.95
C TRP A 87 -29.28 -1.02 -3.01
N SER A 88 -30.56 -1.08 -2.63
CA SER A 88 -31.66 -1.39 -3.55
C SER A 88 -32.21 -0.10 -4.14
N PHE A 89 -31.89 0.20 -5.39
CA PHE A 89 -32.34 1.40 -6.11
C PHE A 89 -33.21 1.09 -7.33
N ALA A 90 -33.18 -0.13 -7.85
CA ALA A 90 -34.01 -0.56 -8.98
C ALA A 90 -34.81 -1.83 -8.66
N CYS A 91 -35.94 -1.99 -9.32
CA CYS A 91 -36.63 -3.28 -9.45
C CYS A 91 -36.16 -3.92 -10.75
N THR A 92 -35.49 -5.07 -10.66
CA THR A 92 -34.99 -5.83 -11.82
C THR A 92 -36.10 -6.63 -12.50
N ARG A 93 -37.16 -7.00 -11.75
CA ARG A 93 -38.34 -7.68 -12.31
C ARG A 93 -39.17 -6.77 -13.21
N HIS A 94 -39.44 -5.54 -12.77
CA HIS A 94 -40.27 -4.57 -13.51
C HIS A 94 -39.44 -3.51 -14.23
N GLN A 95 -38.11 -3.59 -14.14
CA GLN A 95 -37.15 -2.72 -14.81
C GLN A 95 -37.45 -1.22 -14.60
N VAL A 96 -37.61 -0.83 -13.34
CA VAL A 96 -37.89 0.56 -12.95
C VAL A 96 -36.98 1.00 -11.82
N LEU A 97 -36.66 2.30 -11.77
CA LEU A 97 -36.12 2.88 -10.55
C LEU A 97 -37.18 2.81 -9.45
N LEU A 98 -36.78 2.37 -8.26
CA LEU A 98 -37.70 2.30 -7.13
C LEU A 98 -38.14 3.70 -6.71
N ALA A 99 -39.40 3.82 -6.33
CA ALA A 99 -39.93 5.05 -5.74
C ALA A 99 -39.45 5.21 -4.28
N ASP A 100 -39.04 6.43 -3.91
CA ASP A 100 -38.59 6.77 -2.55
C ASP A 100 -39.64 7.50 -1.72
N ARG A 101 -40.67 8.06 -2.37
CA ARG A 101 -41.65 8.96 -1.77
C ARG A 101 -43.04 8.70 -2.34
N CYS A 102 -44.05 8.93 -1.51
CA CYS A 102 -45.43 9.00 -1.99
C CYS A 102 -45.64 10.30 -2.79
N PRO A 103 -46.24 10.27 -3.99
CA PRO A 103 -46.42 11.48 -4.80
C PRO A 103 -47.41 12.48 -4.19
N ALA A 104 -48.40 12.01 -3.40
CA ALA A 104 -49.37 12.89 -2.76
C ALA A 104 -48.81 13.63 -1.53
N CYS A 105 -48.10 12.93 -0.63
CA CYS A 105 -47.62 13.55 0.63
C CYS A 105 -46.12 13.82 0.66
N LEU A 106 -45.37 13.42 -0.36
CA LEU A 106 -43.91 13.59 -0.51
C LEU A 106 -43.05 12.99 0.62
N ARG A 107 -43.64 12.16 1.48
CA ARG A 107 -42.93 11.52 2.61
C ARG A 107 -42.39 10.16 2.20
N THR A 108 -41.25 9.80 2.79
CA THR A 108 -40.66 8.46 2.64
C THR A 108 -41.54 7.41 3.33
N PRO A 109 -42.05 6.40 2.61
CA PRO A 109 -42.83 5.34 3.20
C PRO A 109 -42.07 4.56 4.27
N ARG A 110 -42.82 4.03 5.24
CA ARG A 110 -42.30 3.22 6.36
C ARG A 110 -41.19 3.90 7.17
N LEU A 111 -41.10 5.24 7.15
CA LEU A 111 -40.13 5.97 7.98
C LEU A 111 -40.52 5.98 9.47
N ARG A 112 -41.82 5.89 9.76
CA ARG A 112 -42.40 5.86 11.11
C ARG A 112 -43.23 4.60 11.29
N SER A 113 -43.35 4.14 12.52
CA SER A 113 -44.24 3.05 12.92
C SER A 113 -45.67 3.32 12.49
N HIS A 114 -46.35 2.26 12.08
CA HIS A 114 -47.80 2.28 12.02
C HIS A 114 -48.36 2.48 13.43
N PRO A 115 -49.39 3.32 13.63
CA PRO A 115 -50.06 3.43 14.93
C PRO A 115 -50.65 2.08 15.34
N GLY A 116 -50.46 1.69 16.60
CA GLY A 116 -51.00 0.42 17.11
C GLY A 116 -52.53 0.37 17.22
N ARG A 117 -53.22 1.51 17.10
CA ARG A 117 -54.70 1.60 17.15
C ARG A 117 -55.36 1.61 15.77
N GLU A 118 -54.58 1.60 14.70
CA GLU A 118 -55.08 1.63 13.32
C GLU A 118 -54.71 0.30 12.63
N VAL A 119 -55.65 -0.27 11.88
CA VAL A 119 -55.39 -1.46 11.05
C VAL A 119 -54.59 -1.04 9.82
N PRO A 120 -53.41 -1.63 9.55
CA PRO A 120 -52.65 -1.35 8.35
C PRO A 120 -53.44 -1.66 7.08
N ARG A 121 -53.35 -0.78 6.08
CA ARG A 121 -53.92 -0.98 4.74
C ARG A 121 -52.77 -1.17 3.74
N PRO A 122 -52.38 -2.43 3.42
CA PRO A 122 -51.32 -2.70 2.45
C PRO A 122 -51.58 -1.98 1.12
N GLY A 123 -50.51 -1.56 0.44
CA GLY A 123 -50.60 -0.80 -0.82
C GLY A 123 -50.93 0.69 -0.66
N LEU A 124 -51.45 1.14 0.49
CA LEU A 124 -51.76 2.56 0.74
C LEU A 124 -50.67 3.26 1.57
N CYS A 125 -50.50 4.56 1.33
CA CYS A 125 -49.54 5.37 2.08
C CYS A 125 -49.92 5.52 3.56
N SER A 126 -49.11 4.96 4.46
CA SER A 126 -49.30 5.05 5.92
C SER A 126 -48.70 6.32 6.56
N SER A 127 -48.15 7.25 5.76
CA SER A 127 -47.60 8.50 6.28
C SER A 127 -48.73 9.43 6.74
N ALA A 128 -48.46 10.27 7.74
CA ALA A 128 -49.37 11.37 8.04
C ALA A 128 -49.50 12.32 6.83
N ALA A 129 -50.72 12.79 6.58
CA ALA A 129 -51.03 13.76 5.54
C ALA A 129 -50.29 15.09 5.80
N LEU A 130 -50.13 15.89 4.74
CA LEU A 130 -49.50 17.22 4.80
C LEU A 130 -50.39 18.21 5.56
N ALA A 131 -51.70 18.14 5.36
CA ALA A 131 -52.69 18.99 6.03
C ALA A 131 -53.26 18.29 7.28
N GLY A 132 -53.13 18.95 8.43
CA GLY A 132 -53.79 18.52 9.67
C GLY A 132 -53.14 19.11 10.91
N GLY A 133 -53.96 19.42 11.92
CA GLY A 133 -53.53 19.88 13.24
C GLY A 133 -52.68 18.86 14.00
N PRO A 134 -52.64 18.87 15.35
CA PRO A 134 -51.71 18.05 16.15
C PRO A 134 -51.75 16.53 15.86
N ARG A 135 -52.83 16.03 15.27
CA ARG A 135 -53.04 14.62 14.88
C ARG A 135 -53.50 14.52 13.42
N PRO A 136 -52.59 14.67 12.43
CA PRO A 136 -52.97 14.59 11.02
C PRO A 136 -53.44 13.18 10.66
N ARG A 137 -54.51 13.11 9.86
CA ARG A 137 -54.99 11.86 9.23
C ARG A 137 -53.87 11.23 8.40
N ARG A 138 -54.01 9.94 8.07
CA ARG A 138 -53.08 9.26 7.16
C ARG A 138 -53.33 9.70 5.72
N CYS A 139 -52.29 9.63 4.89
CA CYS A 139 -52.35 10.01 3.49
C CYS A 139 -53.23 9.06 2.68
N HIS A 140 -53.10 7.75 2.89
CA HIS A 140 -53.84 6.68 2.20
C HIS A 140 -53.82 6.72 0.66
N HIS A 141 -52.98 7.55 0.05
CA HIS A 141 -52.79 7.53 -1.39
C HIS A 141 -52.32 6.14 -1.85
N PRO A 142 -52.91 5.56 -2.91
CA PRO A 142 -52.47 4.29 -3.45
C PRO A 142 -51.03 4.41 -3.95
N LEU A 143 -50.13 3.59 -3.40
CA LEU A 143 -48.71 3.62 -3.80
C LEU A 143 -48.49 2.96 -5.16
N THR A 144 -49.43 2.14 -5.62
CA THR A 144 -49.51 1.57 -6.97
C THR A 144 -49.56 2.65 -8.05
N ASP A 145 -50.10 3.82 -7.74
CA ASP A 145 -50.28 4.93 -8.69
C ASP A 145 -49.02 5.82 -8.78
N THR A 146 -47.93 5.42 -8.12
CA THR A 146 -46.70 6.24 -8.08
C THR A 146 -45.97 6.17 -9.43
N PRO A 147 -45.72 7.31 -10.10
CA PRO A 147 -44.94 7.30 -11.33
C PRO A 147 -43.49 6.88 -11.05
N VAL A 148 -42.94 6.06 -11.94
CA VAL A 148 -41.57 5.54 -11.85
C VAL A 148 -40.84 5.68 -13.19
N THR A 149 -39.54 5.96 -13.11
CA THR A 149 -38.64 5.99 -14.26
C THR A 149 -38.37 4.56 -14.72
N THR A 150 -38.63 4.27 -16.00
CA THR A 150 -38.28 2.98 -16.61
C THR A 150 -36.76 2.88 -16.83
N LEU A 151 -36.24 1.67 -16.70
CA LEU A 151 -34.85 1.35 -16.96
C LEU A 151 -34.76 0.65 -18.31
N THR A 152 -33.68 0.94 -19.03
CA THR A 152 -33.34 0.18 -20.23
C THR A 152 -33.03 -1.27 -19.82
N PRO A 153 -33.73 -2.27 -20.38
CA PRO A 153 -33.39 -3.67 -20.21
C PRO A 153 -31.92 -3.92 -20.55
N ASP A 154 -31.22 -4.64 -19.68
CA ASP A 154 -29.80 -4.93 -19.78
C ASP A 154 -28.87 -3.70 -19.81
N GLY A 155 -29.42 -2.53 -19.46
CA GLY A 155 -28.67 -1.30 -19.28
C GLY A 155 -27.80 -1.31 -18.03
N ALA A 156 -26.88 -0.35 -17.95
CA ALA A 156 -25.89 -0.27 -16.87
C ALA A 156 -26.50 -0.18 -15.46
N LEU A 157 -27.59 0.57 -15.28
CA LEU A 157 -28.27 0.70 -13.98
C LEU A 157 -28.91 -0.62 -13.54
N GLU A 158 -29.63 -1.31 -14.44
CA GLU A 158 -30.26 -2.59 -14.12
C GLU A 158 -29.22 -3.68 -13.86
N GLY A 159 -28.18 -3.78 -14.71
CA GLY A 159 -27.06 -4.68 -14.51
C GLY A 159 -26.35 -4.46 -13.17
N THR A 160 -26.17 -3.20 -12.76
CA THR A 160 -25.60 -2.84 -11.45
C THR A 160 -26.49 -3.32 -10.30
N GLN A 161 -27.82 -3.17 -10.39
CA GLN A 161 -28.72 -3.69 -9.36
C GLN A 161 -28.65 -5.22 -9.28
N ARG A 162 -28.62 -5.93 -10.42
CA ARG A 162 -28.48 -7.40 -10.46
C ARG A 162 -27.17 -7.87 -9.80
N LEU A 163 -26.06 -7.15 -10.00
CA LEU A 163 -24.79 -7.44 -9.33
C LEU A 163 -24.88 -7.30 -7.81
N ILE A 164 -25.56 -6.24 -7.33
CA ILE A 164 -25.80 -6.03 -5.89
C ILE A 164 -26.72 -7.12 -5.33
N ASP A 165 -27.82 -7.44 -6.01
CA ASP A 165 -28.77 -8.47 -5.59
C ASP A 165 -28.11 -9.84 -5.50
N THR A 166 -27.27 -10.19 -6.49
CA THR A 166 -26.48 -11.43 -6.49
C THR A 166 -25.54 -11.47 -5.29
N ALA A 167 -24.85 -10.37 -5.01
CA ALA A 167 -23.92 -10.29 -3.88
C ALA A 167 -24.65 -10.35 -2.52
N LEU A 168 -25.86 -9.79 -2.42
CA LEU A 168 -26.70 -9.86 -1.22
C LEU A 168 -27.29 -11.27 -0.98
N ALA A 169 -27.55 -12.01 -2.05
CA ALA A 169 -28.08 -13.37 -1.99
C ALA A 169 -27.00 -14.45 -1.75
N ALA A 170 -25.71 -14.11 -1.93
CA ALA A 170 -24.60 -15.04 -1.76
C ALA A 170 -24.49 -15.54 -0.30
N THR A 171 -24.51 -16.86 -0.12
CA THR A 171 -24.50 -17.52 1.19
C THR A 171 -23.19 -17.36 1.93
N ASP A 172 -22.07 -17.26 1.20
CA ASP A 172 -20.73 -17.03 1.76
C ASP A 172 -20.49 -15.57 2.18
N ARG A 173 -21.42 -14.67 1.83
CA ARG A 173 -21.37 -13.22 2.10
C ARG A 173 -20.10 -12.58 1.53
N ARG A 174 -19.66 -13.02 0.36
CA ARG A 174 -18.52 -12.46 -0.37
C ARG A 174 -18.95 -11.83 -1.68
N ALA A 175 -18.20 -10.83 -2.12
CA ALA A 175 -18.30 -10.26 -3.44
C ALA A 175 -17.12 -10.74 -4.29
N HIS A 176 -17.42 -11.37 -5.41
CA HIS A 176 -16.45 -11.90 -6.37
C HIS A 176 -16.35 -11.02 -7.63
N TRP A 177 -16.43 -9.70 -7.46
CA TRP A 177 -16.26 -8.78 -8.58
C TRP A 177 -14.81 -8.83 -9.11
N PRO A 178 -14.59 -8.69 -10.44
CA PRO A 178 -13.30 -8.92 -11.09
C PRO A 178 -12.08 -8.32 -10.40
N LEU A 179 -12.17 -7.07 -9.93
CA LEU A 179 -11.04 -6.39 -9.27
C LEU A 179 -10.53 -7.15 -8.04
N TYR A 180 -11.41 -7.82 -7.29
CA TYR A 180 -11.04 -8.56 -6.08
C TYR A 180 -10.39 -9.92 -6.37
N GLY A 181 -10.36 -10.33 -7.64
CA GLY A 181 -9.88 -11.64 -8.05
C GLY A 181 -10.76 -12.80 -7.57
N PRO A 182 -10.35 -14.05 -7.83
CA PRO A 182 -11.19 -15.24 -7.60
C PRO A 182 -11.56 -15.44 -6.13
N GLY A 183 -10.67 -15.06 -5.21
CA GLY A 183 -10.93 -15.19 -3.77
C GLY A 183 -12.02 -14.25 -3.24
N GLY A 184 -12.37 -13.20 -3.99
CA GLY A 184 -13.33 -12.18 -3.58
C GLY A 184 -12.95 -11.47 -2.26
N VAL A 185 -13.84 -10.61 -1.78
CA VAL A 185 -13.73 -9.97 -0.46
C VAL A 185 -15.03 -10.10 0.32
N PRO A 186 -15.01 -9.99 1.66
CA PRO A 186 -16.25 -9.90 2.43
C PRO A 186 -17.16 -8.79 1.89
N LEU A 187 -18.46 -9.06 1.75
CA LEU A 187 -19.43 -8.13 1.16
C LEU A 187 -19.41 -6.75 1.82
N ARG A 188 -19.22 -6.72 3.15
CA ARG A 188 -19.06 -5.49 3.93
C ARG A 188 -17.95 -4.57 3.42
N THR A 189 -16.87 -5.15 2.91
CA THR A 189 -15.71 -4.42 2.38
C THR A 189 -16.04 -3.91 0.99
N ALA A 190 -16.63 -4.76 0.15
CA ALA A 190 -17.06 -4.38 -1.19
C ALA A 190 -18.07 -3.24 -1.19
N LEU A 191 -19.10 -3.31 -0.34
CA LEU A 191 -20.10 -2.25 -0.20
C LEU A 191 -19.51 -0.97 0.42
N ARG A 192 -18.48 -1.07 1.26
CA ARG A 192 -17.77 0.12 1.74
C ARG A 192 -17.01 0.81 0.62
N ASP A 193 -16.33 0.03 -0.22
CA ASP A 193 -15.64 0.54 -1.41
C ASP A 193 -16.63 1.22 -2.37
N VAL A 194 -17.80 0.60 -2.63
CA VAL A 194 -18.90 1.22 -3.39
C VAL A 194 -19.36 2.53 -2.75
N LYS A 195 -19.59 2.56 -1.44
CA LYS A 195 -19.98 3.78 -0.73
C LYS A 195 -18.93 4.89 -0.90
N CYS A 196 -17.65 4.57 -0.74
CA CYS A 196 -16.58 5.54 -0.85
C CYS A 196 -16.46 6.12 -2.26
N LEU A 197 -16.47 5.26 -3.30
CA LEU A 197 -16.46 5.70 -4.69
C LEU A 197 -17.74 6.46 -5.06
N GLY A 198 -18.90 5.94 -4.67
CA GLY A 198 -20.19 6.58 -4.93
C GLY A 198 -20.30 7.94 -4.24
N ALA A 199 -19.72 8.10 -3.04
CA ALA A 199 -19.61 9.39 -2.40
C ALA A 199 -18.73 10.36 -3.21
N LEU A 200 -17.56 9.93 -3.69
CA LEU A 200 -16.73 10.77 -4.56
C LEU A 200 -17.50 11.18 -5.82
N VAL A 201 -18.22 10.25 -6.45
CA VAL A 201 -19.08 10.54 -7.60
C VAL A 201 -20.09 11.60 -7.22
N LEU A 202 -20.87 11.42 -6.15
CA LEU A 202 -21.90 12.36 -5.71
C LEU A 202 -21.38 13.77 -5.39
N ASN A 203 -20.13 13.95 -4.99
CA ASN A 203 -19.59 15.27 -4.65
C ASN A 203 -18.78 15.93 -5.78
N HIS A 204 -18.24 15.15 -6.73
CA HIS A 204 -17.24 15.67 -7.68
C HIS A 204 -17.54 15.43 -9.17
N ALA A 205 -18.40 14.45 -9.51
CA ALA A 205 -18.72 14.16 -10.91
C ALA A 205 -19.62 15.23 -11.52
N THR A 206 -19.37 15.61 -12.77
CA THR A 206 -20.23 16.49 -13.57
C THR A 206 -21.24 15.68 -14.38
N PRO A 207 -22.37 16.28 -14.83
CA PRO A 207 -23.31 15.58 -15.71
C PRO A 207 -22.65 14.99 -16.97
N ALA A 208 -21.69 15.72 -17.55
CA ALA A 208 -20.92 15.27 -18.71
C ALA A 208 -20.17 13.95 -18.48
N ASP A 209 -19.65 13.74 -17.27
CA ASP A 209 -18.94 12.50 -16.91
C ASP A 209 -19.91 11.29 -16.81
N LEU A 210 -21.20 11.56 -16.63
CA LEU A 210 -22.21 10.56 -16.25
C LEU A 210 -23.15 10.17 -17.39
N TYR A 211 -23.28 10.98 -18.45
CA TYR A 211 -24.08 10.64 -19.63
C TYR A 211 -23.71 9.27 -20.26
N PRO A 212 -22.43 8.83 -20.28
CA PRO A 212 -22.10 7.49 -20.77
C PRO A 212 -22.57 6.34 -19.86
N LEU A 213 -23.04 6.63 -18.64
CA LEU A 213 -23.33 5.64 -17.60
C LEU A 213 -24.82 5.54 -17.27
N ALA A 214 -25.58 6.60 -17.47
CA ALA A 214 -26.97 6.67 -17.03
C ALA A 214 -27.82 7.56 -17.97
N PRO A 215 -29.13 7.28 -18.09
CA PRO A 215 -30.03 8.13 -18.85
C PRO A 215 -30.15 9.53 -18.24
N GLY A 216 -30.45 10.53 -19.07
CA GLY A 216 -30.55 11.93 -18.68
C GLY A 216 -31.48 12.17 -17.49
N GLU A 217 -32.66 11.55 -17.47
CA GLU A 217 -33.62 11.66 -16.36
C GLU A 217 -33.03 11.21 -15.02
N ALA A 218 -32.22 10.15 -15.00
CA ALA A 218 -31.58 9.68 -13.76
C ALA A 218 -30.49 10.65 -13.27
N ILE A 219 -29.77 11.28 -14.21
CA ILE A 219 -28.76 12.30 -13.91
C ILE A 219 -29.44 13.57 -13.37
N GLU A 220 -30.52 14.03 -13.99
CA GLU A 220 -31.30 15.19 -13.54
C GLU A 220 -31.84 15.00 -12.12
N ARG A 221 -32.40 13.82 -11.82
CA ARG A 221 -32.83 13.48 -10.47
C ARG A 221 -31.69 13.47 -9.46
N MET A 222 -30.50 12.99 -9.85
CA MET A 222 -29.30 13.06 -9.00
C MET A 222 -28.85 14.51 -8.76
N GLU A 223 -28.85 15.37 -9.79
CA GLU A 223 -28.54 16.80 -9.63
C GLU A 223 -29.54 17.51 -8.72
N HIS A 224 -30.82 17.19 -8.85
CA HIS A 224 -31.84 17.68 -7.94
C HIS A 224 -31.57 17.24 -6.50
N TYR A 225 -31.14 15.99 -6.28
CA TYR A 225 -30.72 15.52 -4.97
C TYR A 225 -29.50 16.28 -4.41
N ARG A 226 -28.51 16.59 -5.24
CA ARG A 226 -27.29 17.34 -4.85
C ARG A 226 -27.62 18.76 -4.41
N THR A 227 -28.49 19.44 -5.15
CA THR A 227 -28.90 20.82 -4.90
C THR A 227 -29.92 20.96 -3.76
N ASN A 228 -30.77 19.94 -3.57
CA ASN A 228 -31.83 19.94 -2.55
C ASN A 228 -31.74 18.72 -1.61
N PRO A 229 -30.67 18.57 -0.80
CA PRO A 229 -30.58 17.48 0.15
C PRO A 229 -31.70 17.61 1.19
N LEU A 230 -32.45 16.53 1.41
CA LEU A 230 -33.53 16.51 2.41
C LEU A 230 -32.98 16.81 3.82
N SER A 231 -33.25 18.01 4.30
CA SER A 231 -33.03 18.56 5.65
C SER A 231 -31.58 18.76 6.11
N ALA A 232 -31.15 20.02 6.03
CA ALA A 232 -29.91 20.63 6.53
C ALA A 232 -29.65 20.51 8.05
N ARG A 233 -30.51 19.83 8.83
CA ARG A 233 -30.41 19.78 10.31
C ARG A 233 -29.64 18.57 10.85
N SER A 234 -29.42 17.53 10.04
CA SER A 234 -28.57 16.37 10.39
C SER A 234 -27.13 16.46 9.87
N GLN A 235 -26.86 17.43 8.99
CA GLN A 235 -25.56 17.64 8.35
C GLN A 235 -24.74 18.77 9.00
N ARG A 236 -25.29 19.51 9.97
CA ARG A 236 -24.54 20.54 10.72
C ARG A 236 -23.75 19.88 11.86
N HIS A 237 -22.60 19.31 11.54
CA HIS A 237 -21.47 19.44 12.46
C HIS A 237 -20.84 20.83 12.21
N PRO A 238 -20.75 21.72 13.22
CA PRO A 238 -20.30 23.09 13.02
C PRO A 238 -18.81 23.27 12.68
N ASN A 239 -18.06 22.23 12.31
CA ASN A 239 -16.61 22.32 12.21
C ASN A 239 -15.98 21.67 10.97
N THR A 240 -16.74 21.38 9.91
CA THR A 240 -16.21 20.72 8.70
C THR A 240 -16.42 21.55 7.43
N GLN A 241 -15.73 22.69 7.32
CA GLN A 241 -15.52 23.39 6.04
C GLN A 241 -14.81 22.55 4.94
N ARG A 242 -14.53 21.25 5.19
CA ARG A 242 -13.74 20.36 4.32
C ARG A 242 -14.33 18.97 4.08
N SER A 243 -15.49 18.60 4.63
CA SER A 243 -16.05 17.25 4.45
C SER A 243 -17.05 17.17 3.31
N ASP A 244 -17.00 16.11 2.52
CA ASP A 244 -18.01 15.78 1.51
C ASP A 244 -19.41 15.63 2.10
N VAL A 245 -20.36 16.37 1.55
CA VAL A 245 -21.74 16.45 2.01
C VAL A 245 -22.46 15.11 1.83
N HIS A 246 -22.17 14.41 0.73
CA HIS A 246 -22.89 13.18 0.34
C HIS A 246 -22.20 11.87 0.78
N SER A 247 -21.18 11.92 1.64
CA SER A 247 -20.41 10.73 2.05
C SER A 247 -21.01 9.95 3.23
N TYR A 248 -21.81 10.62 4.06
CA TYR A 248 -22.22 10.06 5.35
C TYR A 248 -23.44 9.16 5.25
N PHE A 249 -24.44 9.53 4.47
CA PHE A 249 -25.74 8.86 4.45
C PHE A 249 -26.06 8.28 3.08
N ALA A 250 -26.86 7.22 3.05
CA ALA A 250 -27.45 6.73 1.81
C ALA A 250 -28.22 7.85 1.10
N PRO A 251 -28.11 8.00 -0.23
CA PRO A 251 -28.91 8.97 -0.95
C PRO A 251 -30.41 8.72 -0.72
N ALA A 252 -31.13 9.81 -0.50
CA ALA A 252 -32.58 9.75 -0.29
C ALA A 252 -33.36 9.48 -1.58
N ASP A 253 -32.71 9.64 -2.74
CA ASP A 253 -33.25 9.39 -4.07
C ASP A 253 -32.58 8.13 -4.69
N ALA A 254 -33.39 7.32 -5.36
CA ALA A 254 -32.99 6.07 -6.01
C ALA A 254 -32.10 6.33 -7.23
N ALA A 255 -32.38 7.33 -8.05
CA ALA A 255 -31.53 7.67 -9.20
C ALA A 255 -30.14 8.10 -8.73
N ALA A 256 -30.04 8.92 -7.67
CA ALA A 256 -28.76 9.29 -7.09
C ALA A 256 -27.95 8.08 -6.58
N THR A 257 -28.63 7.09 -6.00
CA THR A 257 -27.99 5.83 -5.59
C THR A 257 -27.56 5.00 -6.80
N ALA A 258 -28.43 4.92 -7.82
CA ALA A 258 -28.22 4.15 -9.04
C ALA A 258 -26.99 4.64 -9.80
N VAL A 259 -26.92 5.94 -10.09
CA VAL A 259 -25.82 6.57 -10.82
C VAL A 259 -24.50 6.42 -10.06
N ALA A 260 -24.50 6.73 -8.75
CA ALA A 260 -23.30 6.64 -7.91
C ALA A 260 -22.77 5.20 -7.80
N THR A 261 -23.66 4.23 -7.60
CA THR A 261 -23.31 2.81 -7.47
C THR A 261 -22.84 2.23 -8.81
N THR A 262 -23.47 2.62 -9.92
CA THR A 262 -23.10 2.17 -11.27
C THR A 262 -21.71 2.68 -11.65
N ALA A 263 -21.43 3.96 -11.41
CA ALA A 263 -20.10 4.53 -11.62
C ALA A 263 -19.03 3.84 -10.75
N ALA A 264 -19.35 3.52 -9.50
CA ALA A 264 -18.46 2.79 -8.60
C ALA A 264 -18.20 1.34 -9.09
N LEU A 265 -19.25 0.61 -9.46
CA LEU A 265 -19.12 -0.78 -9.93
C LEU A 265 -18.38 -0.87 -11.27
N ARG A 266 -18.41 0.14 -12.13
CA ARG A 266 -17.56 0.18 -13.33
C ARG A 266 -16.07 0.10 -12.98
N ILE A 267 -15.64 0.69 -11.86
CA ILE A 267 -14.26 0.60 -11.37
C ILE A 267 -14.01 -0.75 -10.70
N LEU A 268 -14.92 -1.20 -9.83
CA LEU A 268 -14.77 -2.44 -9.05
C LEU A 268 -14.94 -3.72 -9.89
N CYS A 269 -15.52 -3.61 -11.09
CA CYS A 269 -15.65 -4.71 -12.04
C CYS A 269 -14.60 -4.64 -13.16
N ALA A 270 -13.60 -3.77 -13.08
CA ALA A 270 -12.47 -3.79 -13.98
C ALA A 270 -11.62 -5.06 -13.74
N ALA A 271 -10.99 -5.56 -14.81
CA ALA A 271 -10.31 -6.87 -14.81
C ALA A 271 -9.14 -6.95 -13.82
N ASP A 272 -8.42 -5.85 -13.62
CA ASP A 272 -7.25 -5.76 -12.75
C ASP A 272 -7.04 -4.33 -12.21
N ILE A 273 -5.99 -4.13 -11.42
CA ILE A 273 -5.64 -2.84 -10.80
C ILE A 273 -5.33 -1.76 -11.85
N SER A 274 -4.71 -2.13 -12.98
CA SER A 274 -4.39 -1.17 -14.06
C SER A 274 -5.66 -0.71 -14.76
N ALA A 275 -6.53 -1.65 -15.14
CA ALA A 275 -7.82 -1.35 -15.75
C ALA A 275 -8.71 -0.53 -14.78
N ALA A 276 -8.70 -0.84 -13.48
CA ALA A 276 -9.41 -0.06 -12.47
C ALA A 276 -8.83 1.34 -12.30
N ALA A 277 -7.50 1.49 -12.36
CA ALA A 277 -6.83 2.78 -12.33
C ALA A 277 -7.25 3.66 -13.52
N ASP A 278 -7.31 3.09 -14.72
CA ASP A 278 -7.78 3.80 -15.91
C ASP A 278 -9.25 4.18 -15.81
N ALA A 279 -10.11 3.27 -15.35
CA ALA A 279 -11.53 3.52 -15.11
C ALA A 279 -11.78 4.59 -14.03
N ALA A 280 -10.89 4.72 -13.05
CA ALA A 280 -10.99 5.69 -11.96
C ALA A 280 -10.37 7.06 -12.28
N ARG A 281 -9.59 7.18 -13.36
CA ARG A 281 -8.78 8.37 -13.67
C ARG A 281 -9.59 9.65 -13.71
N TRP A 282 -10.69 9.66 -14.47
CA TRP A 282 -11.58 10.82 -14.58
C TRP A 282 -12.09 11.30 -13.22
N LEU A 283 -12.47 10.37 -12.33
CA LEU A 283 -12.99 10.70 -11.01
C LEU A 283 -11.88 11.28 -10.14
N THR A 284 -10.69 10.67 -10.17
CA THR A 284 -9.55 11.18 -9.42
C THR A 284 -9.07 12.54 -9.92
N ASP A 285 -9.21 12.84 -11.22
CA ASP A 285 -8.92 14.16 -11.77
C ASP A 285 -9.89 15.22 -11.24
N ARG A 286 -11.20 14.90 -11.17
CA ARG A 286 -12.24 15.80 -10.60
C ARG A 286 -11.98 16.12 -9.14
N VAL A 287 -11.65 15.11 -8.33
CA VAL A 287 -11.35 15.31 -6.91
C VAL A 287 -10.09 16.16 -6.75
N ALA A 288 -9.03 15.91 -7.53
CA ALA A 288 -7.82 16.72 -7.49
C ALA A 288 -8.08 18.18 -7.89
N ALA A 289 -8.91 18.41 -8.92
CA ALA A 289 -9.32 19.74 -9.36
C ALA A 289 -10.10 20.51 -8.28
N SER A 290 -10.77 19.83 -7.35
CA SER A 290 -11.42 20.46 -6.18
C SER A 290 -10.45 20.96 -5.10
N GLY A 291 -9.13 20.89 -5.35
CA GLY A 291 -8.09 21.31 -4.41
C GLY A 291 -7.78 20.27 -3.32
N ARG A 292 -8.32 19.06 -3.42
CA ARG A 292 -8.07 17.98 -2.47
C ARG A 292 -6.88 17.12 -2.90
N PRO A 293 -5.85 16.95 -2.06
CA PRO A 293 -4.75 16.05 -2.35
C PRO A 293 -5.24 14.60 -2.20
N LEU A 294 -5.38 13.87 -3.30
CA LEU A 294 -5.83 12.48 -3.29
C LEU A 294 -4.78 11.47 -2.77
N TYR A 295 -3.60 11.89 -2.29
CA TYR A 295 -2.55 10.92 -2.00
C TYR A 295 -1.50 11.41 -1.00
N PRO A 296 -0.92 10.56 -0.12
CA PRO A 296 -1.31 9.19 0.23
C PRO A 296 -2.46 9.12 1.27
N ALA A 297 -2.87 10.26 1.84
CA ALA A 297 -3.81 10.32 2.97
C ALA A 297 -5.23 10.79 2.60
N GLY A 298 -5.43 11.44 1.44
CA GLY A 298 -6.71 12.05 1.10
C GLY A 298 -7.82 11.08 0.71
N VAL A 299 -7.47 9.97 0.07
CA VAL A 299 -8.43 8.90 -0.28
C VAL A 299 -9.04 8.27 1.00
N VAL A 300 -8.22 8.12 2.05
CA VAL A 300 -8.64 7.56 3.35
C VAL A 300 -9.56 8.52 4.13
N SER A 301 -9.48 9.83 3.85
CA SER A 301 -10.33 10.84 4.49
C SER A 301 -11.80 10.80 4.05
N VAL A 302 -12.12 10.02 3.01
CA VAL A 302 -13.48 9.82 2.50
C VAL A 302 -14.12 8.60 3.17
N GLY A 303 -14.35 8.69 4.48
CA GLY A 303 -15.38 7.90 5.17
C GLY A 303 -15.09 6.41 5.46
N GLY A 304 -13.84 5.93 5.39
CA GLY A 304 -13.47 4.59 5.89
C GLY A 304 -12.14 4.03 5.34
N THR A 305 -11.75 2.84 5.84
CA THR A 305 -10.65 2.03 5.29
C THR A 305 -11.11 1.31 4.03
N LEU A 306 -10.51 1.65 2.88
CA LEU A 306 -10.74 0.98 1.59
C LEU A 306 -10.10 -0.41 1.55
N SER A 307 -10.51 -1.24 0.59
CA SER A 307 -9.75 -2.45 0.28
C SER A 307 -8.34 -2.11 -0.25
N PRO A 308 -7.31 -2.93 0.04
CA PRO A 308 -5.96 -2.71 -0.49
C PRO A 308 -5.88 -2.69 -2.02
N VAL A 309 -6.79 -3.42 -2.69
CA VAL A 309 -6.84 -3.48 -4.16
C VAL A 309 -7.39 -2.17 -4.73
N LEU A 310 -8.48 -1.64 -4.18
CA LEU A 310 -9.00 -0.34 -4.59
C LEU A 310 -8.02 0.79 -4.26
N GLU A 311 -7.36 0.74 -3.09
CA GLU A 311 -6.35 1.72 -2.74
C GLU A 311 -5.19 1.73 -3.75
N ALA A 312 -4.75 0.55 -4.20
CA ALA A 312 -3.75 0.44 -5.26
C ALA A 312 -4.25 1.01 -6.59
N ALA A 313 -5.49 0.73 -6.98
CA ALA A 313 -6.07 1.27 -8.23
C ALA A 313 -6.16 2.80 -8.21
N LEU A 314 -6.68 3.39 -7.12
CA LEU A 314 -6.79 4.85 -6.96
C LEU A 314 -5.42 5.54 -6.89
N ARG A 315 -4.40 4.85 -6.39
CA ARG A 315 -3.02 5.33 -6.44
C ARG A 315 -2.47 5.31 -7.86
N CYS A 316 -2.63 4.20 -8.56
CA CYS A 316 -2.14 4.03 -9.92
C CYS A 316 -2.84 4.96 -10.91
N SER A 317 -4.11 5.32 -10.69
CA SER A 317 -4.85 6.25 -11.57
C SER A 317 -4.22 7.64 -11.66
N ARG A 318 -3.42 8.02 -10.65
CA ARG A 318 -2.72 9.30 -10.53
C ARG A 318 -1.21 9.15 -10.47
N GLU A 319 -0.67 8.03 -10.97
CA GLU A 319 0.76 7.73 -10.86
C GLU A 319 1.61 8.90 -11.36
N THR A 320 1.26 9.51 -12.50
CA THR A 320 2.04 10.61 -13.11
C THR A 320 2.09 11.89 -12.26
N GLN A 321 1.15 12.08 -11.33
CA GLN A 321 1.11 13.22 -10.41
C GLN A 321 1.69 12.89 -9.02
N ILE A 322 1.95 11.61 -8.73
CA ILE A 322 2.63 11.19 -7.49
C ILE A 322 4.12 11.52 -7.60
N MET A 323 4.70 12.07 -6.52
CA MET A 323 6.14 12.34 -6.48
C MET A 323 6.95 11.06 -6.69
N PRO A 324 8.08 11.12 -7.42
CA PRO A 324 8.84 9.94 -7.82
C PRO A 324 9.18 8.95 -6.70
N VAL A 325 9.59 9.47 -5.53
CA VAL A 325 9.90 8.62 -4.36
C VAL A 325 8.70 7.82 -3.88
N TYR A 326 7.49 8.39 -3.89
CA TYR A 326 6.29 7.70 -3.43
C TYR A 326 5.86 6.60 -4.41
N ARG A 327 6.14 6.74 -5.71
CA ARG A 327 5.90 5.67 -6.69
C ARG A 327 6.67 4.39 -6.34
N LEU A 328 7.92 4.54 -5.88
CA LEU A 328 8.73 3.40 -5.43
C LEU A 328 8.29 2.87 -4.07
N ARG A 329 8.00 3.76 -3.12
CA ARG A 329 7.51 3.35 -1.78
C ARG A 329 6.25 2.52 -1.88
N HIS A 330 5.35 2.90 -2.78
CA HIS A 330 4.10 2.19 -2.98
C HIS A 330 4.15 1.19 -4.15
N ARG A 331 5.33 0.97 -4.74
CA ARG A 331 5.58 0.00 -5.80
C ARG A 331 4.55 0.08 -6.94
N THR A 332 4.25 1.30 -7.41
CA THR A 332 3.17 1.55 -8.39
C THR A 332 3.41 0.86 -9.73
N ALA A 333 4.66 0.70 -10.15
CA ALA A 333 5.02 0.05 -11.41
C ALA A 333 4.65 -1.44 -11.47
N ILE A 334 4.36 -2.07 -10.33
CA ILE A 334 3.85 -3.46 -10.25
C ILE A 334 2.44 -3.52 -9.66
N HIS A 335 1.75 -2.38 -9.55
CA HIS A 335 0.39 -2.29 -9.03
C HIS A 335 0.23 -2.90 -7.62
N SER A 336 1.26 -2.78 -6.77
CA SER A 336 1.27 -3.45 -5.45
C SER A 336 0.13 -2.99 -4.55
N THR A 337 -0.53 -3.97 -3.92
CA THR A 337 -1.51 -3.75 -2.85
C THR A 337 -0.87 -3.62 -1.47
N ARG A 338 0.42 -3.98 -1.34
CA ARG A 338 1.15 -3.88 -0.08
C ARG A 338 1.45 -2.41 0.27
N PRO A 339 1.06 -1.93 1.47
CA PRO A 339 1.45 -0.62 1.93
C PRO A 339 2.97 -0.56 2.19
N PRO A 340 3.58 0.63 2.16
CA PRO A 340 4.97 0.80 2.57
C PRO A 340 5.14 0.46 4.05
N ALA A 341 6.26 -0.17 4.41
CA ALA A 341 6.61 -0.54 5.78
C ALA A 341 8.06 -0.16 6.08
N ASN A 342 8.54 -0.40 7.30
CA ASN A 342 9.97 -0.24 7.60
C ASN A 342 10.75 -1.43 7.03
N HIS A 343 11.68 -1.15 6.12
CA HIS A 343 12.59 -2.13 5.50
C HIS A 343 14.07 -1.74 5.70
N ASP A 344 14.41 -1.12 6.83
CA ASP A 344 15.78 -0.63 7.09
C ASP A 344 16.81 -1.75 7.20
N THR A 345 16.40 -2.96 7.57
CA THR A 345 17.26 -4.15 7.60
C THR A 345 17.83 -4.49 6.22
N ARG A 346 17.14 -4.14 5.12
CA ARG A 346 17.61 -4.35 3.74
C ARG A 346 18.93 -3.62 3.46
N ALA A 347 19.25 -2.56 4.19
CA ALA A 347 20.51 -1.84 4.00
C ALA A 347 21.77 -2.66 4.33
N GLY A 348 21.63 -3.71 5.16
CA GLY A 348 22.69 -4.69 5.40
C GLY A 348 22.92 -5.64 4.21
N MET A 349 21.88 -5.86 3.40
CA MET A 349 21.93 -6.73 2.21
C MET A 349 22.44 -6.00 0.96
N LEU A 350 22.53 -4.67 1.02
CA LEU A 350 22.89 -3.83 -0.12
C LEU A 350 24.35 -3.34 0.00
N PRO A 351 25.16 -3.47 -1.06
CA PRO A 351 26.43 -2.76 -1.15
C PRO A 351 26.19 -1.24 -1.26
N ALA A 352 27.21 -0.44 -0.93
CA ALA A 352 27.10 1.02 -1.04
C ALA A 352 27.02 1.47 -2.52
N ALA A 353 27.66 0.73 -3.44
CA ALA A 353 27.45 0.84 -4.89
C ALA A 353 26.77 -0.44 -5.39
N LEU A 354 25.63 -0.32 -6.09
CA LEU A 354 24.84 -1.46 -6.55
C LEU A 354 25.68 -2.42 -7.41
N TRP A 355 25.38 -3.72 -7.35
CA TRP A 355 26.13 -4.78 -8.04
C TRP A 355 26.44 -4.43 -9.51
N PRO A 356 27.68 -4.66 -9.98
CA PRO A 356 28.13 -4.34 -11.34
C PRO A 356 27.16 -4.74 -12.46
N GLU A 357 26.62 -5.96 -12.40
CA GLU A 357 25.68 -6.50 -13.39
C GLU A 357 24.35 -5.75 -13.39
N TRP A 358 23.82 -5.44 -12.21
CA TRP A 358 22.57 -4.70 -12.06
C TRP A 358 22.74 -3.23 -12.40
N THR A 359 23.84 -2.60 -11.98
CA THR A 359 24.20 -1.24 -12.36
C THR A 359 24.30 -1.11 -13.88
N LEU A 360 24.94 -2.06 -14.56
CA LEU A 360 25.07 -2.05 -16.02
C LEU A 360 23.70 -2.04 -16.69
N ARG A 361 22.80 -2.97 -16.31
CA ARG A 361 21.45 -3.08 -16.89
C ARG A 361 20.56 -1.88 -16.58
N LEU A 362 20.63 -1.35 -15.36
CA LEU A 362 19.69 -0.34 -14.85
C LEU A 362 20.13 1.10 -15.08
N SER A 363 21.39 1.35 -15.43
CA SER A 363 21.90 2.72 -15.58
C SER A 363 21.32 3.40 -16.82
N PRO A 364 20.58 4.51 -16.65
CA PRO A 364 20.09 5.26 -17.80
C PRO A 364 21.23 6.07 -18.44
N HIS A 365 21.24 6.11 -19.77
CA HIS A 365 22.23 6.84 -20.58
C HIS A 365 21.54 7.94 -21.39
N HIS A 366 22.25 9.04 -21.66
CA HIS A 366 21.86 10.03 -22.65
C HIS A 366 22.14 9.50 -24.07
N PRO A 367 21.51 10.07 -25.12
CA PRO A 367 21.76 9.67 -26.51
C PRO A 367 23.24 9.78 -26.94
N ASN A 368 24.01 10.64 -26.27
CA ASN A 368 25.47 10.79 -26.46
C ASN A 368 26.30 9.70 -25.74
N GLY A 369 25.67 8.67 -25.18
CA GLY A 369 26.32 7.55 -24.50
C GLY A 369 26.76 7.82 -23.05
N ARG A 370 26.60 9.05 -22.53
CA ARG A 370 27.01 9.38 -21.15
C ARG A 370 25.90 9.00 -20.15
N PRO A 371 26.21 8.46 -18.97
CA PRO A 371 25.18 8.19 -17.97
C PRO A 371 24.57 9.49 -17.44
N VAL A 372 23.30 9.40 -17.05
CA VAL A 372 22.51 10.54 -16.58
C VAL A 372 23.04 11.14 -15.30
N ALA A 373 23.59 10.31 -14.42
CA ALA A 373 24.12 10.73 -13.14
C ALA A 373 25.56 10.25 -12.98
N LYS A 374 26.34 11.06 -12.24
CA LYS A 374 27.61 10.59 -11.68
C LYS A 374 27.28 9.70 -10.48
N ARG A 375 27.98 8.56 -10.33
CA ARG A 375 27.77 7.60 -9.23
C ARG A 375 26.37 6.95 -9.25
N THR A 376 25.92 6.57 -10.45
CA THR A 376 24.61 5.91 -10.66
C THR A 376 24.50 4.62 -9.86
N ASP A 377 25.58 3.85 -9.73
CA ASP A 377 25.68 2.67 -8.88
C ASP A 377 25.29 2.94 -7.42
N GLU A 378 25.84 3.99 -6.80
CA GLU A 378 25.50 4.38 -5.43
C GLU A 378 24.06 4.89 -5.31
N LEU A 379 23.62 5.68 -6.29
CA LEU A 379 22.26 6.21 -6.31
C LEU A 379 21.23 5.07 -6.45
N LEU A 380 21.48 4.09 -7.32
CA LEU A 380 20.60 2.93 -7.51
C LEU A 380 20.52 2.06 -6.25
N ALA A 381 21.60 1.92 -5.48
CA ALA A 381 21.57 1.24 -4.18
C ALA A 381 20.63 1.95 -3.19
N VAL A 382 20.71 3.28 -3.08
CA VAL A 382 19.80 4.09 -2.25
C VAL A 382 18.36 3.98 -2.76
N VAL A 383 18.15 4.02 -4.08
CA VAL A 383 16.82 3.87 -4.68
C VAL A 383 16.22 2.49 -4.38
N CYS A 384 17.00 1.42 -4.47
CA CYS A 384 16.57 0.07 -4.09
C CYS A 384 16.19 -0.01 -2.60
N GLN A 385 16.91 0.69 -1.72
CA GLN A 385 16.58 0.80 -0.29
C GLN A 385 15.24 1.53 -0.04
N LEU A 386 14.86 2.49 -0.89
CA LEU A 386 13.61 3.26 -0.77
C LEU A 386 12.37 2.49 -1.23
N VAL A 387 12.52 1.43 -2.02
CA VAL A 387 11.39 0.62 -2.50
C VAL A 387 10.64 0.05 -1.31
N GLY A 388 9.33 0.30 -1.25
CA GLY A 388 8.52 -0.21 -0.16
C GLY A 388 8.76 0.41 1.21
N ASN A 389 9.75 1.30 1.35
CA ASN A 389 10.25 1.73 2.65
C ASN A 389 9.71 3.12 3.05
N THR A 390 9.28 3.28 4.30
CA THR A 390 8.84 4.59 4.82
C THR A 390 10.00 5.54 5.14
N THR A 391 11.22 5.02 5.22
CA THR A 391 12.45 5.75 5.57
C THR A 391 12.76 6.91 4.62
N SER A 392 13.20 8.04 5.19
CA SER A 392 13.55 9.26 4.44
C SER A 392 14.77 9.02 3.54
N ILE A 393 14.90 9.81 2.46
CA ILE A 393 16.05 9.71 1.54
C ILE A 393 17.37 9.88 2.30
N GLN A 394 17.44 10.87 3.20
CA GLN A 394 18.64 11.13 3.99
C GLN A 394 19.01 9.95 4.91
N ALA A 395 18.01 9.32 5.53
CA ALA A 395 18.24 8.14 6.35
C ALA A 395 18.66 6.93 5.50
N ALA A 396 18.03 6.72 4.33
CA ALA A 396 18.40 5.66 3.39
C ALA A 396 19.85 5.80 2.90
N THR A 397 20.29 7.02 2.54
CA THR A 397 21.69 7.32 2.18
C THR A 397 22.66 6.92 3.29
N ARG A 398 22.34 7.22 4.56
CA ARG A 398 23.19 6.86 5.71
C ARG A 398 23.23 5.36 5.93
N LEU A 399 22.08 4.68 5.85
CA LEU A 399 21.97 3.24 6.06
C LEU A 399 22.76 2.44 5.00
N THR A 400 22.72 2.86 3.73
CA THR A 400 23.51 2.21 2.67
C THR A 400 25.01 2.54 2.75
N GLY A 401 25.42 3.46 3.62
CA GLY A 401 26.83 3.83 3.81
C GLY A 401 27.40 4.69 2.68
N THR A 402 26.55 5.37 1.91
CA THR A 402 26.97 6.28 0.82
C THR A 402 27.04 7.74 1.30
N ASN A 403 27.67 8.61 0.52
CA ASN A 403 27.67 10.06 0.76
C ASN A 403 26.98 10.86 -0.37
N VAL A 404 26.12 10.20 -1.17
CA VAL A 404 25.32 10.89 -2.19
C VAL A 404 24.28 11.79 -1.54
N THR A 405 24.04 12.97 -2.11
CA THR A 405 23.09 13.92 -1.54
C THR A 405 21.64 13.49 -1.81
N SER A 406 20.71 13.85 -0.92
CA SER A 406 19.28 13.65 -1.16
C SER A 406 18.79 14.31 -2.44
N HIS A 407 19.44 15.41 -2.85
CA HIS A 407 19.16 16.09 -4.10
C HIS A 407 19.50 15.19 -5.30
N ASN A 408 20.69 14.57 -5.34
CA ASN A 408 21.09 13.68 -6.44
C ASN A 408 20.15 12.48 -6.56
N VAL A 409 19.73 11.89 -5.43
CA VAL A 409 18.75 10.79 -5.42
C VAL A 409 17.41 11.27 -5.98
N SER A 410 16.93 12.43 -5.54
CA SER A 410 15.66 13.00 -6.03
C SER A 410 15.70 13.30 -7.52
N THR A 411 16.82 13.81 -8.04
CA THR A 411 17.03 14.07 -9.48
C THR A 411 17.02 12.78 -10.28
N LEU A 412 17.75 11.74 -9.86
CA LEU A 412 17.71 10.44 -10.52
C LEU A 412 16.30 9.86 -10.53
N LEU A 413 15.59 9.91 -9.39
CA LEU A 413 14.21 9.45 -9.31
C LEU A 413 13.29 10.21 -10.28
N ALA A 414 13.45 11.54 -10.39
CA ALA A 414 12.71 12.33 -11.34
C ALA A 414 13.01 11.91 -12.78
N ASP A 415 14.26 11.64 -13.13
CA ASP A 415 14.66 11.17 -14.46
C ASP A 415 14.09 9.79 -14.78
N LEU A 416 14.17 8.84 -13.85
CA LEU A 416 13.59 7.50 -13.99
C LEU A 416 12.07 7.52 -14.17
N THR A 417 11.39 8.58 -13.71
CA THR A 417 9.94 8.74 -13.88
C THR A 417 9.52 9.54 -15.11
N ARG A 418 10.39 10.41 -15.63
CA ARG A 418 10.08 11.28 -16.78
C ARG A 418 10.41 10.62 -18.11
N ARG A 419 11.42 9.75 -18.13
CA ARG A 419 11.88 9.09 -19.36
C ARG A 419 11.10 7.80 -19.60
N SER A 420 10.62 7.62 -20.83
CA SER A 420 9.89 6.43 -21.26
C SER A 420 10.76 5.16 -21.25
N ASP A 421 12.07 5.30 -21.53
CA ASP A 421 13.03 4.18 -21.53
C ASP A 421 13.45 3.72 -20.13
N CYS A 422 12.99 4.40 -19.07
CA CYS A 422 13.30 4.06 -17.68
C CYS A 422 12.10 3.48 -16.92
N VAL A 423 10.96 3.28 -17.59
CA VAL A 423 9.74 2.74 -16.96
C VAL A 423 10.03 1.38 -16.31
N ASP A 424 10.73 0.51 -17.02
CA ASP A 424 11.05 -0.85 -16.56
C ASP A 424 12.19 -0.92 -15.55
N VAL A 425 13.03 0.12 -15.46
CA VAL A 425 14.07 0.23 -14.42
C VAL A 425 13.42 0.25 -13.03
N ARG A 426 12.31 0.98 -12.88
CA ARG A 426 11.56 1.02 -11.61
C ARG A 426 10.97 -0.34 -11.27
N HIS A 427 10.43 -1.05 -12.27
CA HIS A 427 9.92 -2.40 -12.10
C HIS A 427 11.03 -3.35 -11.63
N ALA A 428 12.18 -3.36 -12.31
CA ALA A 428 13.32 -4.19 -11.94
C ALA A 428 13.85 -3.88 -10.53
N LEU A 429 13.94 -2.60 -10.15
CA LEU A 429 14.32 -2.20 -8.78
C LEU A 429 13.33 -2.70 -7.73
N ILE A 430 12.03 -2.75 -8.06
CA ILE A 430 11.01 -3.30 -7.17
C ILE A 430 11.19 -4.81 -7.00
N LEU A 431 11.39 -5.54 -8.09
CA LEU A 431 11.63 -6.99 -8.04
C LEU A 431 12.89 -7.32 -7.25
N LEU A 432 13.95 -6.53 -7.43
CA LEU A 432 15.21 -6.67 -6.71
C LEU A 432 15.03 -6.47 -5.21
N ALA A 433 14.36 -5.39 -4.81
CA ALA A 433 14.08 -5.10 -3.41
C ALA A 433 13.19 -6.17 -2.76
N ASP A 434 12.13 -6.61 -3.45
CA ASP A 434 11.24 -7.65 -2.94
C ASP A 434 11.96 -9.01 -2.84
N HIS A 435 12.90 -9.31 -3.74
CA HIS A 435 13.72 -10.52 -3.66
C HIS A 435 14.62 -10.51 -2.42
N LEU A 436 15.29 -9.38 -2.14
CA LEU A 436 16.12 -9.21 -0.94
C LEU A 436 15.28 -9.32 0.33
N ASP A 437 14.09 -8.72 0.37
CA ASP A 437 13.20 -8.82 1.53
C ASP A 437 12.75 -10.27 1.80
N GLN A 438 12.58 -11.08 0.74
CA GLN A 438 12.07 -12.45 0.85
C GLN A 438 13.17 -13.49 1.12
N HIS A 439 14.34 -13.33 0.49
CA HIS A 439 15.40 -14.37 0.48
C HIS A 439 16.66 -13.94 1.23
N GLY A 440 16.78 -12.66 1.59
CA GLY A 440 17.99 -12.09 2.17
C GLY A 440 19.14 -11.96 1.17
N ALA A 441 20.34 -11.78 1.71
CA ALA A 441 21.60 -11.85 0.98
C ALA A 441 22.62 -12.64 1.82
N PRO A 442 23.53 -13.40 1.19
CA PRO A 442 24.56 -14.14 1.90
C PRO A 442 25.69 -13.25 2.45
N ILE A 443 25.73 -11.96 2.07
CA ILE A 443 26.74 -11.00 2.54
C ILE A 443 26.06 -9.94 3.41
N ASP A 444 26.55 -9.75 4.64
CA ASP A 444 26.23 -8.57 5.46
C ASP A 444 27.19 -7.42 5.12
N TYR A 445 26.78 -6.62 4.14
CA TYR A 445 27.53 -5.46 3.69
C TYR A 445 27.64 -4.37 4.76
N ALA A 446 26.66 -4.22 5.66
CA ALA A 446 26.76 -3.24 6.74
C ALA A 446 27.87 -3.61 7.72
N ARG A 447 27.96 -4.89 8.10
CA ARG A 447 29.05 -5.44 8.92
C ARG A 447 30.40 -5.26 8.24
N ARG A 448 30.53 -5.67 6.96
CA ARG A 448 31.80 -5.53 6.23
C ARG A 448 32.25 -4.07 6.09
N ARG A 449 31.33 -3.13 5.83
CA ARG A 449 31.63 -1.69 5.82
C ARG A 449 32.14 -1.21 7.17
N ALA A 450 31.49 -1.61 8.27
CA ALA A 450 31.89 -1.19 9.61
C ALA A 450 33.31 -1.65 9.98
N LEU A 451 33.70 -2.85 9.54
CA LEU A 451 35.02 -3.44 9.80
C LEU A 451 36.12 -2.81 8.95
N PHE A 452 35.94 -2.77 7.63
CA PHE A 452 37.05 -2.50 6.70
C PHE A 452 37.19 -1.03 6.28
N THR A 453 36.21 -0.16 6.52
CA THR A 453 36.28 1.26 6.08
C THR A 453 37.40 2.04 6.76
N LYS A 454 37.75 1.68 8.00
CA LYS A 454 38.82 2.33 8.76
C LYS A 454 40.21 1.78 8.46
N GLN A 455 40.33 0.70 7.68
CA GLN A 455 41.59 0.04 7.42
C GLN A 455 42.30 0.68 6.22
N ALA A 456 43.57 1.03 6.41
CA ALA A 456 44.39 1.70 5.39
C ALA A 456 45.25 0.74 4.54
N ARG A 457 45.40 -0.53 4.96
CA ARG A 457 46.28 -1.51 4.29
C ARG A 457 45.66 -2.90 4.31
N PHE A 458 45.57 -3.52 3.13
CA PHE A 458 44.99 -4.86 2.94
C PHE A 458 45.99 -5.87 2.39
N ILE A 459 47.01 -5.42 1.66
CA ILE A 459 48.05 -6.27 1.09
C ILE A 459 49.42 -5.68 1.45
N ASP A 460 50.37 -6.55 1.76
CA ASP A 460 51.77 -6.17 1.94
C ASP A 460 52.34 -5.68 0.59
N PRO A 461 52.86 -4.43 0.53
CA PRO A 461 53.51 -3.92 -0.67
C PRO A 461 54.61 -4.82 -1.23
N ARG A 462 55.34 -5.56 -0.37
CA ARG A 462 56.40 -6.48 -0.83
C ARG A 462 55.82 -7.63 -1.65
N CYS A 463 54.78 -8.28 -1.12
CA CYS A 463 54.08 -9.37 -1.80
C CYS A 463 53.52 -8.93 -3.17
N TRP A 464 52.96 -7.72 -3.25
CA TRP A 464 52.47 -7.14 -4.50
C TRP A 464 53.61 -6.88 -5.50
N SER A 465 54.68 -6.22 -5.06
CA SER A 465 55.84 -5.91 -5.91
C SER A 465 56.56 -7.16 -6.40
N ASP A 466 56.65 -8.21 -5.58
CA ASP A 466 57.26 -9.49 -5.97
C ASP A 466 56.45 -10.20 -7.06
N LEU A 467 55.12 -10.19 -6.98
CA LEU A 467 54.28 -10.72 -8.06
C LEU A 467 54.46 -9.93 -9.35
N GLN A 468 54.43 -8.60 -9.27
CA GLN A 468 54.60 -7.73 -10.45
C GLN A 468 55.95 -7.97 -11.15
N ARG A 469 57.02 -8.15 -10.37
CA ARG A 469 58.36 -8.47 -10.88
C ARG A 469 58.38 -9.81 -11.62
N ARG A 470 57.72 -10.84 -11.07
CA ARG A 470 57.60 -12.17 -11.69
C ARG A 470 56.82 -12.13 -13.01
N LEU A 471 55.76 -11.33 -13.07
CA LEU A 471 54.92 -11.19 -14.26
C LEU A 471 55.50 -10.24 -15.33
N ARG A 472 56.63 -9.59 -15.04
CA ARG A 472 57.25 -8.56 -15.91
C ARG A 472 56.23 -7.50 -16.35
N SER A 473 55.32 -7.11 -15.45
CA SER A 473 54.27 -6.12 -15.72
C SER A 473 54.93 -4.75 -15.97
N THR A 474 54.85 -4.24 -17.20
CA THR A 474 55.66 -3.11 -17.71
C THR A 474 55.15 -1.71 -17.34
N GLY A 475 53.97 -1.60 -16.74
CA GLY A 475 53.53 -0.37 -16.08
C GLY A 475 53.21 -0.73 -14.65
N ALA A 476 53.88 -0.14 -13.66
CA ALA A 476 53.63 -0.48 -12.25
C ALA A 476 52.31 0.14 -11.79
N PRO A 477 51.17 -0.59 -11.71
CA PRO A 477 50.04 -0.06 -10.96
C PRO A 477 50.46 0.04 -9.50
N ASN A 478 50.33 1.26 -8.99
CA ASN A 478 50.56 1.61 -7.60
C ASN A 478 49.85 0.60 -6.68
N VAL A 479 50.54 0.08 -5.65
CA VAL A 479 49.99 -0.81 -4.62
C VAL A 479 48.69 -0.26 -4.01
N ALA A 480 48.53 1.07 -3.98
CA ALA A 480 47.29 1.71 -3.59
C ALA A 480 46.08 1.25 -4.42
N HIS A 481 46.24 0.95 -5.71
CA HIS A 481 45.15 0.43 -6.56
C HIS A 481 44.80 -1.02 -6.24
N ALA A 482 45.78 -1.86 -5.91
CA ALA A 482 45.54 -3.20 -5.37
C ALA A 482 44.78 -3.14 -4.04
N GLN A 483 45.20 -2.26 -3.12
CA GLN A 483 44.50 -2.02 -1.86
C GLN A 483 43.06 -1.51 -2.07
N ARG A 484 42.84 -0.58 -3.00
CA ARG A 484 41.51 -0.08 -3.39
C ARG A 484 40.63 -1.18 -3.97
N TRP A 485 41.20 -2.09 -4.76
CA TRP A 485 40.49 -3.23 -5.32
C TRP A 485 40.03 -4.18 -4.20
N ILE A 486 40.93 -4.55 -3.28
CA ILE A 486 40.56 -5.41 -2.13
C ILE A 486 39.47 -4.74 -1.29
N PHE A 487 39.63 -3.45 -0.96
CA PHE A 487 38.60 -2.69 -0.23
C PHE A 487 37.24 -2.75 -0.93
N HIS A 488 37.20 -2.48 -2.23
CA HIS A 488 35.98 -2.49 -3.02
C HIS A 488 35.33 -3.87 -3.05
N THR A 489 36.14 -4.91 -3.27
CA THR A 489 35.70 -6.31 -3.31
C THR A 489 35.14 -6.77 -1.97
N LEU A 490 35.79 -6.42 -0.85
CA LEU A 490 35.33 -6.80 0.49
C LEU A 490 34.02 -6.10 0.86
N THR A 491 33.94 -4.79 0.65
CA THR A 491 32.86 -3.96 1.23
C THR A 491 31.71 -3.66 0.27
N GLY A 492 31.87 -3.91 -1.02
CA GLY A 492 30.97 -3.40 -2.06
C GLY A 492 30.92 -1.87 -2.13
N SER A 493 31.88 -1.17 -1.49
CA SER A 493 31.91 0.29 -1.44
C SER A 493 32.91 0.86 -2.44
N PRO A 494 32.59 1.96 -3.12
CA PRO A 494 33.52 2.60 -4.02
C PRO A 494 34.72 3.18 -3.24
N PRO A 495 35.96 3.14 -3.77
CA PRO A 495 37.16 3.48 -3.01
C PRO A 495 37.22 4.90 -2.43
N HIS A 496 36.43 5.84 -2.96
CA HIS A 496 36.37 7.20 -2.40
C HIS A 496 35.69 7.27 -1.02
N LEU A 497 35.05 6.17 -0.57
CA LEU A 497 34.50 6.00 0.77
C LEU A 497 35.46 5.26 1.71
N ALA A 498 36.62 4.81 1.23
CA ALA A 498 37.64 4.14 2.03
C ALA A 498 38.35 5.11 2.99
N HIS A 499 39.26 4.57 3.81
CA HIS A 499 40.21 5.36 4.59
C HIS A 499 40.90 6.43 3.72
N PRO A 500 41.15 7.66 4.21
CA PRO A 500 41.74 8.75 3.41
C PRO A 500 43.02 8.37 2.65
N ASP A 501 43.87 7.53 3.24
CA ASP A 501 45.10 7.03 2.59
C ASP A 501 44.83 6.16 1.34
N LEU A 502 43.67 5.50 1.29
CA LEU A 502 43.23 4.67 0.18
C LEU A 502 42.32 5.44 -0.78
N ALA A 503 41.56 6.42 -0.29
CA ALA A 503 40.64 7.18 -1.11
C ALA A 503 41.38 7.87 -2.27
N PRO A 504 40.99 7.64 -3.54
CA PRO A 504 41.62 8.34 -4.65
C PRO A 504 41.28 9.83 -4.56
N ALA A 505 42.30 10.68 -4.64
CA ALA A 505 42.09 12.12 -4.85
C ALA A 505 41.33 12.36 -6.18
N ALA A 506 40.60 13.47 -6.26
CA ALA A 506 39.87 13.85 -7.46
C ALA A 506 40.81 13.99 -8.69
N GLY A 507 40.31 13.68 -9.89
CA GLY A 507 41.06 13.83 -11.15
C GLY A 507 41.87 12.58 -11.55
N ALA A 508 43.16 12.76 -11.85
CA ALA A 508 44.03 11.74 -12.46
C ALA A 508 44.13 10.41 -11.67
N PRO A 509 44.22 10.39 -10.32
CA PRO A 509 44.30 9.13 -9.56
C PRO A 509 43.07 8.24 -9.71
N ARG A 510 41.88 8.82 -9.89
CA ARG A 510 40.64 8.07 -10.15
C ARG A 510 40.68 7.42 -11.54
N GLN A 511 41.13 8.13 -12.57
CA GLN A 511 41.28 7.58 -13.93
C GLN A 511 42.32 6.45 -13.96
N GLN A 512 43.43 6.60 -13.23
CA GLN A 512 44.45 5.57 -13.09
C GLN A 512 43.89 4.31 -12.42
N TYR A 513 43.04 4.43 -11.40
CA TYR A 513 42.39 3.28 -10.78
C TYR A 513 41.44 2.56 -11.75
N GLN A 514 40.68 3.29 -12.58
CA GLN A 514 39.85 2.66 -13.60
C GLN A 514 40.72 1.90 -14.60
N ARG A 515 41.79 2.51 -15.10
CA ARG A 515 42.74 1.85 -16.01
C ARG A 515 43.35 0.60 -15.38
N PHE A 516 43.65 0.62 -14.08
CA PHE A 516 44.10 -0.55 -13.33
C PHE A 516 43.05 -1.68 -13.39
N ARG A 517 41.78 -1.40 -13.08
CA ARG A 517 40.71 -2.40 -13.13
C ARG A 517 40.53 -3.01 -14.53
N TRP A 518 40.76 -2.23 -15.57
CA TRP A 518 40.69 -2.70 -16.96
C TRP A 518 41.90 -3.52 -17.41
N ARG A 519 43.08 -3.28 -16.82
CA ARG A 519 44.36 -3.89 -17.25
C ARG A 519 44.90 -4.93 -16.29
N ILE A 520 44.21 -5.21 -15.18
CA ILE A 520 44.63 -6.19 -14.19
C ILE A 520 44.83 -7.56 -14.85
N LEU A 521 45.99 -8.16 -14.63
CA LEU A 521 46.30 -9.48 -15.18
C LEU A 521 45.52 -10.57 -14.41
N PRO A 522 45.15 -11.71 -15.03
CA PRO A 522 44.47 -12.79 -14.33
C PRO A 522 45.19 -13.24 -13.06
N ALA A 523 46.51 -13.43 -13.12
CA ALA A 523 47.32 -13.80 -11.96
C ALA A 523 47.37 -12.73 -10.86
N GLU A 524 47.29 -11.44 -11.22
CA GLU A 524 47.15 -10.34 -10.25
C GLU A 524 45.77 -10.38 -9.59
N ALA A 525 44.70 -10.57 -10.37
CA ALA A 525 43.34 -10.71 -9.86
C ALA A 525 43.17 -11.92 -8.93
N ASP A 526 43.79 -13.05 -9.26
CA ASP A 526 43.80 -14.27 -8.42
C ASP A 526 44.48 -14.01 -7.07
N LEU A 527 45.65 -13.35 -7.07
CA LEU A 527 46.32 -12.97 -5.83
C LEU A 527 45.44 -12.06 -4.96
N LEU A 528 44.84 -11.03 -5.56
CA LEU A 528 43.99 -10.10 -4.80
C LEU A 528 42.73 -10.79 -4.26
N THR A 529 42.16 -11.72 -5.03
CA THR A 529 41.01 -12.53 -4.62
C THR A 529 41.36 -13.42 -3.43
N GLN A 530 42.48 -14.14 -3.50
CA GLN A 530 42.98 -14.99 -2.41
C GLN A 530 43.30 -14.16 -1.15
N THR A 531 43.93 -13.00 -1.33
CA THR A 531 44.23 -12.07 -0.23
C THR A 531 42.95 -11.58 0.43
N ALA A 532 41.94 -11.20 -0.35
CA ALA A 532 40.66 -10.74 0.17
C ALA A 532 39.91 -11.87 0.91
N GLN A 533 39.94 -13.10 0.40
CA GLN A 533 39.37 -14.26 1.09
C GLN A 533 40.08 -14.52 2.43
N ALA A 534 41.41 -14.52 2.46
CA ALA A 534 42.17 -14.71 3.69
C ALA A 534 41.86 -13.64 4.75
N ILE A 535 41.56 -12.40 4.33
CA ILE A 535 41.10 -11.35 5.24
C ILE A 535 39.72 -11.69 5.83
N LEU A 536 38.78 -12.19 5.04
CA LEU A 536 37.48 -12.63 5.57
C LEU A 536 37.64 -13.78 6.56
N ASP A 537 38.47 -14.77 6.23
CA ASP A 537 38.75 -15.93 7.07
C ASP A 537 39.39 -15.51 8.40
N ALA A 538 40.34 -14.57 8.37
CA ALA A 538 40.99 -14.02 9.57
C ALA A 538 40.02 -13.28 10.50
N HIS A 539 38.93 -12.73 9.94
CA HIS A 539 37.85 -12.10 10.71
C HIS A 539 36.71 -13.08 11.07
N GLY A 540 36.84 -14.37 10.75
CA GLY A 540 35.82 -15.39 11.02
C GLY A 540 34.53 -15.18 10.21
N ILE A 541 34.62 -14.60 9.02
CA ILE A 541 33.47 -14.31 8.15
C ILE A 541 33.32 -15.42 7.10
N ASP A 542 32.38 -16.34 7.33
CA ASP A 542 32.00 -17.40 6.39
C ASP A 542 30.93 -16.90 5.41
N GLU A 543 31.33 -16.04 4.49
CA GLU A 543 30.47 -15.46 3.45
C GLU A 543 31.20 -15.46 2.11
N PRO A 544 30.51 -15.53 0.96
CA PRO A 544 31.17 -15.43 -0.33
C PRO A 544 31.84 -14.06 -0.51
N LEU A 545 32.98 -14.02 -1.20
CA LEU A 545 33.70 -12.77 -1.41
C LEU A 545 32.84 -11.73 -2.16
N GLN A 546 32.20 -12.16 -3.25
CA GLN A 546 31.25 -11.39 -4.04
C GLN A 546 29.96 -12.18 -4.23
N TRP A 547 28.85 -11.46 -4.35
CA TRP A 547 27.54 -12.03 -4.63
C TRP A 547 26.73 -11.03 -5.44
N THR A 548 25.84 -11.51 -6.30
CA THR A 548 24.85 -10.70 -7.02
C THR A 548 23.52 -11.47 -7.05
N PRO A 549 22.38 -10.80 -6.82
CA PRO A 549 21.09 -11.47 -6.80
C PRO A 549 20.69 -11.95 -8.19
N GLN A 550 20.17 -13.18 -8.24
CA GLN A 550 19.69 -13.83 -9.46
C GLN A 550 18.17 -13.86 -9.44
N LEU A 551 17.54 -13.04 -10.30
CA LEU A 551 16.10 -13.06 -10.48
C LEU A 551 15.72 -14.08 -11.56
N PRO A 552 14.56 -14.76 -11.44
CA PRO A 552 14.10 -15.68 -12.48
C PRO A 552 13.99 -14.99 -13.84
N ALA A 553 14.53 -15.58 -14.91
CA ALA A 553 14.53 -14.99 -16.24
C ALA A 553 13.12 -14.60 -16.73
N ARG A 554 12.09 -15.37 -16.33
CA ARG A 554 10.68 -15.05 -16.60
C ARG A 554 10.20 -13.71 -16.04
N ALA A 555 10.77 -13.26 -14.92
CA ALA A 555 10.41 -12.00 -14.27
C ALA A 555 11.03 -10.79 -14.99
N LEU A 556 12.12 -10.99 -15.71
CA LEU A 556 12.83 -9.94 -16.45
C LEU A 556 12.53 -9.95 -17.96
N ARG A 557 12.01 -11.05 -18.50
CA ARG A 557 11.83 -11.26 -19.96
C ARG A 557 11.07 -10.14 -20.67
N ASN A 558 10.10 -9.53 -19.99
CA ASN A 558 9.24 -8.50 -20.57
C ASN A 558 9.70 -7.07 -20.24
N LEU A 559 10.86 -6.91 -19.59
CA LEU A 559 11.41 -5.62 -19.20
C LEU A 559 12.44 -5.16 -20.23
N VAL A 560 12.27 -3.94 -20.72
CA VAL A 560 13.24 -3.25 -21.60
C VAL A 560 14.14 -2.38 -20.72
N LEU A 561 15.30 -2.94 -20.34
CA LEU A 561 16.28 -2.22 -19.53
C LEU A 561 17.24 -1.41 -20.41
N PRO A 562 17.71 -0.22 -19.96
CA PRO A 562 18.51 0.68 -20.78
C PRO A 562 19.92 0.17 -21.08
N GLY A 563 20.46 -0.71 -20.25
CA GLY A 563 21.79 -1.29 -20.42
C GLY A 563 21.77 -2.69 -21.03
N PRO A 564 22.91 -3.13 -21.62
CA PRO A 564 23.02 -4.46 -22.21
C PRO A 564 22.96 -5.57 -21.17
N GLU A 565 22.47 -6.75 -21.58
CA GLU A 565 22.58 -7.96 -20.79
C GLU A 565 24.06 -8.41 -20.71
N PRO A 566 24.63 -8.67 -19.53
CA PRO A 566 26.05 -9.00 -19.40
C PRO A 566 26.50 -10.17 -20.29
N GLY A 567 25.66 -11.20 -20.45
CA GLY A 567 25.95 -12.37 -21.28
C GLY A 567 25.86 -12.11 -22.80
N SER A 568 25.32 -10.97 -23.22
CA SER A 568 25.23 -10.57 -24.63
C SER A 568 26.50 -9.88 -25.16
N ILE A 569 27.38 -9.45 -24.25
CA ILE A 569 28.61 -8.75 -24.60
C ILE A 569 29.69 -9.77 -24.95
N THR A 570 30.06 -9.84 -26.22
CA THR A 570 31.15 -10.69 -26.68
C THR A 570 32.52 -10.06 -26.41
N VAL A 571 33.53 -10.90 -26.21
CA VAL A 571 34.94 -10.48 -26.06
C VAL A 571 35.40 -9.64 -27.25
N THR A 572 34.94 -9.96 -28.46
CA THR A 572 35.23 -9.20 -29.69
C THR A 572 34.65 -7.78 -29.64
N GLN A 573 33.41 -7.61 -29.18
CA GLN A 573 32.79 -6.28 -29.00
C GLN A 573 33.52 -5.45 -27.92
N LEU A 574 34.00 -6.10 -26.85
CA LEU A 574 34.84 -5.45 -25.84
C LEU A 574 36.18 -4.98 -26.44
N HIS A 575 36.84 -5.79 -27.26
CA HIS A 575 38.09 -5.39 -27.89
C HIS A 575 37.92 -4.29 -28.95
N GLN A 576 36.80 -4.25 -29.66
CA GLN A 576 36.51 -3.22 -30.66
C GLN A 576 36.15 -1.85 -30.04
N THR A 577 35.64 -1.84 -28.81
CA THR A 577 35.36 -0.60 -28.06
C THR A 577 36.58 -0.04 -27.34
N VAL A 578 37.69 -0.78 -27.32
CA VAL A 578 38.98 -0.31 -26.80
C VAL A 578 39.73 0.41 -27.92
N PRO A 579 40.05 1.71 -27.79
CA PRO A 579 40.89 2.40 -28.77
C PRO A 579 42.28 1.73 -28.80
N VAL A 580 42.61 1.13 -29.93
CA VAL A 580 43.97 0.67 -30.24
C VAL A 580 44.80 1.90 -30.59
N GLY A 581 45.47 2.49 -29.60
CA GLY A 581 46.38 3.61 -29.82
C GLY A 581 46.64 4.42 -28.56
N ASP A 582 47.88 4.90 -28.41
CA ASP A 582 48.28 5.77 -27.30
C ASP A 582 47.30 6.94 -27.14
N LEU A 583 46.77 7.05 -25.92
CA LEU A 583 45.74 8.00 -25.52
C LEU A 583 46.21 9.46 -25.72
N HIS A 584 46.01 9.99 -26.92
CA HIS A 584 46.15 11.43 -27.16
C HIS A 584 44.99 12.19 -26.50
N ARG A 585 45.36 13.30 -25.86
CA ARG A 585 44.76 13.91 -24.66
C ARG A 585 43.32 14.47 -24.74
N GLN A 586 42.51 14.28 -25.77
CA GLN A 586 41.27 15.08 -25.90
C GLN A 586 39.96 14.38 -26.32
N SER A 587 39.92 13.06 -26.53
CA SER A 587 38.66 12.39 -26.96
C SER A 587 37.97 11.52 -25.88
N CYS A 588 38.62 11.23 -24.76
CA CYS A 588 38.07 10.36 -23.71
C CYS A 588 37.25 11.12 -22.66
N ALA A 589 36.12 11.72 -23.04
CA ALA A 589 35.15 12.27 -22.08
C ALA A 589 33.80 11.51 -22.07
N GLY A 590 33.61 10.59 -23.02
CA GLY A 590 32.36 9.83 -23.22
C GLY A 590 32.32 8.46 -22.54
N SER A 591 33.46 7.80 -22.33
CA SER A 591 33.58 6.43 -21.81
C SER A 591 33.98 6.35 -20.32
N GLU A 592 34.07 7.50 -19.62
CA GLU A 592 34.65 7.62 -18.27
C GLU A 592 33.76 7.12 -17.10
N HIS A 593 32.61 6.49 -17.37
CA HIS A 593 31.64 6.16 -16.32
C HIS A 593 31.18 4.69 -16.27
N HIS A 594 31.75 3.81 -17.09
CA HIS A 594 31.55 2.37 -16.94
C HIS A 594 32.46 1.81 -15.84
N ASN A 595 31.85 1.48 -14.70
CA ASN A 595 32.52 1.03 -13.49
C ASN A 595 32.51 -0.52 -13.37
N SER A 596 32.49 -1.26 -14.49
CA SER A 596 32.38 -2.73 -14.47
C SER A 596 33.12 -3.38 -15.64
N PRO A 597 34.27 -4.05 -15.43
CA PRO A 597 34.58 -5.28 -16.14
C PRO A 597 33.80 -6.41 -15.44
N CYS A 598 32.89 -7.06 -16.18
CA CYS A 598 32.38 -8.36 -15.77
C CYS A 598 33.57 -9.32 -15.73
N HIS A 599 33.88 -9.88 -14.55
CA HIS A 599 34.85 -10.97 -14.46
C HIS A 599 34.22 -12.24 -15.06
N LEU A 600 34.32 -12.39 -16.38
CA LEU A 600 34.14 -13.70 -17.02
C LEU A 600 35.38 -14.55 -16.69
N PRO A 601 35.23 -15.84 -16.31
CA PRO A 601 36.36 -16.71 -16.04
C PRO A 601 37.23 -16.84 -17.30
N ALA A 602 38.53 -16.63 -17.14
CA ALA A 602 39.50 -16.63 -18.23
C ALA A 602 39.60 -18.02 -18.89
N VAL A 603 39.20 -18.11 -20.16
CA VAL A 603 39.47 -19.29 -21.01
C VAL A 603 40.89 -19.18 -21.57
N ARG A 604 41.70 -20.23 -21.35
CA ARG A 604 43.07 -20.39 -21.85
C ARG A 604 43.15 -20.17 -23.38
N LYS A 605 44.10 -19.37 -23.85
CA LYS A 605 44.62 -19.48 -25.22
C LYS A 605 45.68 -20.59 -25.26
N PRO A 606 45.63 -21.57 -26.19
CA PRO A 606 46.76 -22.45 -26.45
C PRO A 606 47.87 -21.67 -27.16
N GLY A 607 49.12 -21.88 -26.73
CA GLY A 607 50.30 -21.22 -27.29
C GLY A 607 50.50 -21.60 -28.76
N ARG A 608 50.76 -20.60 -29.61
CA ARG A 608 51.28 -20.83 -30.97
C ARG A 608 52.76 -21.17 -30.87
N LEU A 609 53.08 -22.43 -31.16
CA LEU A 609 54.35 -22.78 -31.80
C LEU A 609 54.29 -22.26 -33.24
N GLU A 610 55.27 -21.47 -33.64
CA GLU A 610 55.47 -21.06 -35.04
C GLU A 610 55.90 -22.27 -35.88
N PRO A 611 55.36 -22.45 -37.10
CA PRO A 611 56.02 -23.22 -38.14
C PRO A 611 56.59 -22.31 -39.23
N THR A 612 57.84 -22.59 -39.58
CA THR A 612 58.58 -22.11 -40.76
C THR A 612 57.85 -22.42 -42.08
N PRO A 613 58.05 -21.62 -43.14
CA PRO A 613 57.22 -21.69 -44.35
C PRO A 613 57.78 -22.67 -45.38
N VAL A 614 56.93 -23.54 -45.92
CA VAL A 614 57.17 -24.19 -47.21
C VAL A 614 55.85 -24.23 -48.01
N SER A 615 55.99 -23.81 -49.26
CA SER A 615 55.03 -23.68 -50.36
C SER A 615 53.98 -24.79 -50.50
N ALA A 616 52.76 -24.42 -50.87
CA ALA A 616 51.80 -25.32 -51.50
C ALA A 616 51.10 -24.64 -52.69
N HIS A 617 51.23 -25.27 -53.85
CA HIS A 617 50.41 -25.03 -55.02
C HIS A 617 49.01 -25.62 -54.85
N SER A 618 48.06 -24.93 -55.47
CA SER A 618 46.69 -25.31 -55.88
C SER A 618 46.42 -26.80 -56.10
N THR A 619 45.27 -27.32 -55.65
CA THR A 619 44.14 -27.74 -56.54
C THR A 619 42.97 -28.39 -55.77
N HIS A 620 41.84 -28.41 -56.47
CA HIS A 620 40.45 -28.81 -56.16
C HIS A 620 40.18 -30.17 -55.50
N GLY A 621 38.96 -30.32 -54.96
CA GLY A 621 38.21 -31.58 -55.05
C GLY A 621 37.13 -31.82 -53.99
N HIS A 622 35.87 -31.64 -54.40
CA HIS A 622 34.64 -32.38 -54.06
C HIS A 622 34.77 -33.68 -53.22
N SER A 623 33.78 -34.23 -52.51
CA SER A 623 32.41 -33.96 -52.03
C SER A 623 31.95 -35.29 -51.36
N HIS A 624 30.76 -35.29 -50.73
CA HIS A 624 29.98 -36.47 -50.24
C HIS A 624 30.42 -37.15 -48.93
N ARG A 625 29.54 -37.78 -48.12
CA ARG A 625 28.10 -37.66 -47.78
C ARG A 625 27.90 -38.74 -46.69
N ALA A 626 27.28 -38.38 -45.57
CA ALA A 626 26.34 -39.16 -44.74
C ALA A 626 26.68 -40.61 -44.23
N VAL A 627 26.36 -40.89 -42.95
CA VAL A 627 25.20 -41.72 -42.49
C VAL A 627 25.41 -42.33 -41.08
N ALA A 628 24.36 -42.19 -40.25
CA ALA A 628 23.83 -43.03 -39.15
C ALA A 628 24.56 -43.24 -37.79
N TYR A 629 23.93 -42.67 -36.74
CA TYR A 629 23.26 -43.33 -35.60
C TYR A 629 23.71 -44.72 -35.10
N LEU A 630 23.95 -44.84 -33.77
CA LEU A 630 23.03 -45.55 -32.86
C LEU A 630 23.41 -45.40 -31.37
N VAL A 631 22.33 -45.36 -30.57
CA VAL A 631 22.23 -45.42 -29.10
C VAL A 631 22.45 -46.86 -28.61
N ARG A 632 23.16 -47.07 -27.48
CA ARG A 632 22.72 -48.00 -26.43
C ARG A 632 23.46 -47.88 -25.08
N THR A 633 22.66 -48.17 -24.06
CA THR A 633 22.76 -48.22 -22.61
C THR A 633 23.71 -49.27 -22.02
N GLY A 634 24.12 -49.11 -20.75
CA GLY A 634 24.49 -50.24 -19.87
C GLY A 634 25.16 -49.88 -18.54
N THR A 635 24.42 -50.02 -17.43
CA THR A 635 24.89 -50.40 -16.07
C THR A 635 24.71 -51.93 -15.89
N PRO A 636 25.11 -52.65 -14.80
CA PRO A 636 25.91 -52.34 -13.58
C PRO A 636 26.97 -53.43 -13.23
N LEU A 637 27.65 -53.35 -12.07
CA LEU A 637 28.00 -54.49 -11.17
C LEU A 637 28.67 -54.04 -9.84
N ALA A 638 28.26 -54.65 -8.72
CA ALA A 638 28.88 -54.69 -7.37
C ALA A 638 29.47 -56.13 -7.15
N PRO A 639 29.99 -56.62 -5.98
CA PRO A 639 29.93 -56.14 -4.57
C PRO A 639 31.21 -56.39 -3.69
N GLY A 640 31.17 -56.08 -2.39
CA GLY A 640 32.12 -56.63 -1.39
C GLY A 640 32.17 -55.98 0.01
N HIS A 641 31.66 -56.69 1.02
CA HIS A 641 31.55 -56.37 2.46
C HIS A 641 32.87 -56.13 3.24
N ARG A 642 32.81 -55.31 4.32
CA ARG A 642 33.01 -55.68 5.75
C ARG A 642 33.12 -54.44 6.67
N GLY A 643 32.27 -54.33 7.69
CA GLY A 643 32.61 -53.69 8.99
C GLY A 643 33.15 -54.75 9.97
N PRO A 644 33.30 -54.51 11.30
CA PRO A 644 32.90 -53.35 12.11
C PRO A 644 33.98 -52.88 13.14
N GLY A 645 33.70 -51.84 13.94
CA GLY A 645 34.51 -51.51 15.12
C GLY A 645 34.00 -50.33 15.95
N ARG A 646 33.31 -50.63 17.06
CA ARG A 646 32.82 -49.71 18.11
C ARG A 646 33.92 -49.34 19.11
N ASN A 647 33.91 -48.11 19.63
CA ASN A 647 34.10 -47.70 21.05
C ASN A 647 34.09 -46.16 21.13
N LYS A 648 33.16 -45.44 21.76
CA LYS A 648 32.77 -45.29 23.19
C LYS A 648 33.92 -44.93 24.15
N SER A 649 34.06 -43.63 24.44
CA SER A 649 34.45 -43.04 25.75
C SER A 649 34.33 -41.50 25.63
N ARG A 650 33.29 -40.81 26.14
CA ARG A 650 32.89 -40.50 27.53
C ARG A 650 33.92 -39.65 28.30
N ARG A 651 33.43 -38.52 28.83
CA ARG A 651 33.97 -37.63 29.91
C ARG A 651 35.03 -36.62 29.43
N ARG A 652 35.07 -35.35 29.87
CA ARG A 652 34.56 -34.66 31.07
C ARG A 652 34.67 -33.13 30.84
N ALA A 653 33.66 -32.36 31.23
CA ALA A 653 33.87 -30.98 31.73
C ALA A 653 34.34 -31.08 33.20
N PRO A 654 35.00 -30.07 33.81
CA PRO A 654 34.25 -28.94 34.39
C PRO A 654 35.02 -27.59 34.57
N GLY A 655 34.28 -26.54 34.96
CA GLY A 655 34.74 -25.46 35.85
C GLY A 655 35.00 -24.10 35.16
N THR A 656 34.11 -23.10 35.22
CA THR A 656 33.83 -22.11 36.30
C THR A 656 34.92 -21.07 36.58
N ALA A 657 34.67 -19.82 36.14
CA ALA A 657 35.02 -18.52 36.75
C ALA A 657 34.38 -17.45 35.84
N GLN A 658 33.40 -16.61 36.20
CA GLN A 658 33.14 -15.72 37.34
C GLN A 658 34.20 -14.63 37.50
N GLU A 659 33.95 -13.46 36.89
CA GLU A 659 34.29 -12.10 37.38
C GLU A 659 33.76 -11.04 36.38
N ARG A 660 32.70 -10.30 36.73
CA ARG A 660 32.65 -8.99 37.43
C ARG A 660 32.89 -7.77 36.52
N CYS A 661 31.81 -6.97 36.40
CA CYS A 661 31.83 -5.55 36.09
C CYS A 661 32.78 -4.76 37.01
N PRO A 662 33.12 -3.53 36.59
CA PRO A 662 32.89 -2.40 37.49
C PRO A 662 32.02 -1.30 36.88
N ALA A 663 31.17 -0.75 37.73
CA ALA A 663 30.45 0.49 37.56
C ALA A 663 31.30 1.66 38.09
N GLN A 664 31.12 2.86 37.52
CA GLN A 664 31.35 4.19 38.11
C GLN A 664 30.93 5.23 37.05
N ALA A 665 30.43 6.43 37.31
CA ALA A 665 29.73 7.07 38.43
C ALA A 665 29.23 8.44 37.91
N ARG A 666 28.22 8.97 38.59
CA ARG A 666 27.48 10.23 38.34
C ARG A 666 28.35 11.49 38.26
N ARG A 667 27.84 12.54 37.58
CA ARG A 667 27.79 13.91 38.12
C ARG A 667 26.69 14.77 37.49
N VAL A 668 25.80 15.23 38.36
CA VAL A 668 24.89 16.39 38.23
C VAL A 668 25.67 17.62 38.72
N ILE A 669 25.40 18.83 38.20
CA ILE A 669 25.51 20.14 38.92
C ILE A 669 24.91 21.29 38.07
N SER A 670 23.84 21.88 38.63
CA SER A 670 23.36 23.28 38.73
C SER A 670 23.48 24.36 37.63
N ARG A 671 22.36 25.10 37.48
CA ARG A 671 22.21 26.52 37.05
C ARG A 671 22.79 27.52 38.08
N PRO A 672 23.06 28.78 37.69
CA PRO A 672 22.18 29.95 37.99
C PRO A 672 22.03 30.90 36.75
N ALA A 673 21.06 31.78 36.51
CA ALA A 673 20.19 32.74 37.22
C ALA A 673 20.71 34.22 37.26
N LYS A 674 19.96 35.09 36.54
CA LYS A 674 19.67 36.54 36.70
C LYS A 674 20.75 37.61 36.42
N THR A 675 20.40 38.57 35.54
CA THR A 675 20.30 40.02 35.87
C THR A 675 19.35 40.78 34.94
N GLN A 676 18.46 41.59 35.52
CA GLN A 676 17.63 42.66 34.91
C GLN A 676 18.42 43.97 34.90
N VAL A 677 18.14 44.90 33.95
CA VAL A 677 18.10 46.36 34.20
C VAL A 677 17.08 47.05 33.25
N ASN A 678 16.40 48.05 33.82
CA ASN A 678 15.27 48.91 33.40
C ASN A 678 15.58 50.04 32.39
N SER A 679 14.49 50.78 32.06
CA SER A 679 14.35 52.20 31.60
C SER A 679 13.99 52.38 30.12
N LEU A 680 13.11 53.28 29.65
CA LEU A 680 12.36 54.41 30.23
C LEU A 680 11.26 54.84 29.20
N TYR A 681 10.20 55.50 29.69
CA TYR A 681 9.08 56.21 29.00
C TYR A 681 9.58 57.37 28.06
N PRO A 682 8.76 58.07 27.20
CA PRO A 682 7.44 58.67 27.53
C PRO A 682 6.35 58.78 26.42
N ARG A 683 5.22 59.37 26.86
CA ARG A 683 3.92 59.71 26.23
C ARG A 683 3.96 60.88 25.24
N GLU A 684 2.92 60.99 24.39
CA GLU A 684 2.17 62.22 23.99
C GLU A 684 0.86 61.77 23.26
N ARG A 685 -0.38 62.11 23.70
CA ARG A 685 -1.21 63.34 23.47
C ARG A 685 -1.41 63.65 21.96
N THR A 686 -2.56 63.97 21.35
CA THR A 686 -3.95 64.36 21.74
C THR A 686 -4.79 64.45 20.44
N VAL A 687 -6.12 64.70 20.59
CA VAL A 687 -7.05 65.43 19.67
C VAL A 687 -8.27 64.62 19.16
N ALA A 688 -9.41 64.87 19.81
CA ALA A 688 -10.80 64.75 19.33
C ALA A 688 -11.19 66.05 18.55
N PRO A 689 -12.39 66.28 17.93
CA PRO A 689 -13.78 65.90 18.32
C PRO A 689 -14.67 65.53 17.08
N ALA A 690 -16.01 65.38 17.03
CA ALA A 690 -17.14 65.90 17.81
C ALA A 690 -18.48 65.20 17.42
N ARG A 691 -19.40 65.09 18.42
CA ARG A 691 -20.88 65.36 18.43
C ARG A 691 -21.82 64.47 17.56
N ARG A 692 -23.08 64.14 17.91
CA ARG A 692 -24.14 64.38 18.95
C ARG A 692 -25.23 63.32 18.62
N GLY A 693 -26.16 62.84 19.47
CA GLY A 693 -26.59 63.14 20.84
C GLY A 693 -27.73 62.19 21.29
N HIS A 694 -27.87 62.04 22.62
CA HIS A 694 -29.10 62.02 23.47
C HIS A 694 -30.36 61.21 23.06
N SER A 695 -31.14 60.57 23.95
CA SER A 695 -31.48 60.75 25.39
C SER A 695 -32.06 59.42 25.97
N GLU A 696 -31.75 59.00 27.21
CA GLU A 696 -32.61 58.99 28.44
C GLU A 696 -33.95 58.22 28.34
N ALA A 697 -34.47 57.46 29.31
CA ALA A 697 -34.11 57.13 30.70
C ALA A 697 -35.01 55.95 31.20
N ASP A 698 -34.53 55.23 32.24
CA ASP A 698 -35.20 54.74 33.48
C ASP A 698 -36.60 54.03 33.41
N ASP A 699 -37.03 53.12 34.29
CA ASP A 699 -36.56 52.65 35.60
C ASP A 699 -37.37 51.39 36.03
N THR A 700 -36.92 50.73 37.12
CA THR A 700 -37.70 49.91 38.10
C THR A 700 -38.37 48.59 37.65
N SER A 701 -38.48 47.52 38.44
CA SER A 701 -38.23 47.25 39.87
C SER A 701 -38.30 45.73 40.13
N ASP A 702 -37.57 45.29 41.16
CA ASP A 702 -37.87 44.27 42.20
C ASP A 702 -38.36 42.85 41.83
N GLY A 703 -37.98 41.79 42.53
CA GLY A 703 -37.19 41.67 43.75
C GLY A 703 -37.43 40.32 44.44
N ASN A 704 -36.34 39.82 45.05
CA ASN A 704 -36.25 38.97 46.25
C ASN A 704 -36.73 37.52 46.31
N GLY A 705 -35.89 36.70 46.96
CA GLY A 705 -36.33 35.46 47.61
C GLY A 705 -35.31 34.37 47.96
N THR A 706 -34.14 34.71 48.51
CA THR A 706 -33.40 34.03 49.62
C THR A 706 -33.92 32.69 50.18
N GLN A 707 -33.17 31.73 50.73
CA GLN A 707 -31.74 31.43 50.97
C GLN A 707 -31.69 30.07 51.75
N VAL A 708 -30.48 29.59 52.05
CA VAL A 708 -30.05 28.78 53.22
C VAL A 708 -29.56 27.34 52.95
N ARG A 709 -28.27 27.18 53.28
CA ARG A 709 -27.43 25.98 53.42
C ARG A 709 -27.83 25.12 54.63
N ARG A 710 -27.53 23.80 54.59
CA ARG A 710 -26.62 23.12 55.54
C ARG A 710 -26.28 21.67 55.12
N HIS A 711 -25.04 21.29 55.39
CA HIS A 711 -24.44 19.96 55.25
C HIS A 711 -25.03 18.93 56.25
N VAL A 712 -24.92 17.62 55.96
CA VAL A 712 -24.07 16.62 56.66
C VAL A 712 -24.40 15.19 56.19
N HIS A 713 -23.34 14.37 56.11
CA HIS A 713 -23.14 12.92 55.97
C HIS A 713 -24.32 11.91 56.00
N GLY A 714 -24.12 10.84 55.22
CA GLY A 714 -24.81 9.55 55.39
C GLY A 714 -24.29 8.47 54.44
N SER A 715 -23.16 7.87 54.79
CA SER A 715 -22.61 6.64 54.19
C SER A 715 -23.33 5.41 54.75
N GLY A 716 -23.48 4.35 53.95
CA GLY A 716 -23.91 3.01 54.40
C GLY A 716 -24.36 2.18 53.19
N SER A 717 -23.49 1.44 52.51
CA SER A 717 -22.90 0.13 52.86
C SER A 717 -23.85 -1.06 52.69
N LEU A 718 -23.25 -2.14 52.20
CA LEU A 718 -23.68 -3.55 52.26
C LEU A 718 -24.63 -4.01 51.15
N SER A 719 -24.56 -5.22 50.61
CA SER A 719 -23.58 -6.32 50.51
C SER A 719 -24.38 -7.51 49.95
N ARG A 720 -23.64 -8.49 49.44
CA ARG A 720 -23.96 -9.93 49.26
C ARG A 720 -24.22 -10.33 47.80
N LEU A 721 -23.31 -11.08 47.17
CA LEU A 721 -23.01 -12.51 47.36
C LEU A 721 -24.23 -13.39 47.13
N ALA A 722 -24.23 -14.15 46.03
CA ALA A 722 -24.32 -15.61 46.06
C ALA A 722 -24.08 -16.19 44.65
N CYS A 723 -23.03 -17.00 44.54
CA CYS A 723 -22.88 -18.05 43.54
C CYS A 723 -23.79 -19.24 43.91
N GLN A 724 -24.33 -19.95 42.91
CA GLN A 724 -24.65 -21.39 42.92
C GLN A 724 -25.00 -21.76 41.46
N ASN A 725 -24.18 -22.47 40.68
CA ASN A 725 -23.82 -23.91 40.63
C ASN A 725 -24.89 -24.87 40.10
N LEU A 726 -24.46 -25.65 39.08
CA LEU A 726 -24.86 -27.02 38.68
C LEU A 726 -26.24 -27.15 37.97
N SER A 727 -26.50 -28.05 37.02
CA SER A 727 -25.78 -29.24 36.55
C SER A 727 -26.31 -29.71 35.19
N LEU A 728 -25.43 -30.41 34.47
CA LEU A 728 -25.59 -31.59 33.58
C LEU A 728 -26.99 -32.00 33.03
N GLY A 729 -26.99 -32.31 31.73
CA GLY A 729 -28.01 -33.13 31.06
C GLY A 729 -27.52 -33.62 29.69
N SER A 730 -26.93 -34.82 29.68
CA SER A 730 -26.59 -35.63 28.50
C SER A 730 -27.81 -36.33 27.91
N GLY A 731 -27.86 -36.50 26.58
CA GLY A 731 -28.84 -37.36 25.90
C GLY A 731 -28.53 -37.53 24.41
N GLU A 732 -28.01 -38.71 24.06
CA GLU A 732 -27.66 -39.19 22.71
C GLU A 732 -28.88 -39.56 21.86
N THR A 733 -28.74 -39.51 20.52
CA THR A 733 -29.14 -40.53 19.50
C THR A 733 -28.87 -39.95 18.10
N SER A 734 -27.75 -40.27 17.44
CA SER A 734 -27.48 -41.43 16.56
C SER A 734 -28.24 -41.45 15.23
N LEU A 735 -27.53 -41.20 14.12
CA LEU A 735 -27.69 -41.93 12.85
C LEU A 735 -26.45 -41.75 11.95
N ARG A 736 -25.87 -42.89 11.56
CA ARG A 736 -24.63 -43.11 10.80
C ARG A 736 -24.80 -42.93 9.29
N ARG A 737 -23.72 -42.53 8.58
CA ARG A 737 -23.12 -43.16 7.37
C ARG A 737 -21.90 -42.32 6.92
N HIS A 738 -20.67 -42.75 7.24
CA HIS A 738 -19.68 -43.37 6.33
C HIS A 738 -19.25 -42.51 5.13
N PHE A 739 -18.03 -41.94 5.20
CA PHE A 739 -17.04 -41.92 4.11
C PHE A 739 -15.61 -41.69 4.66
N GLN A 740 -14.63 -42.13 3.88
CA GLN A 740 -13.33 -42.69 4.24
C GLN A 740 -12.22 -41.68 4.63
N HIS A 741 -11.24 -42.21 5.39
CA HIS A 741 -10.00 -41.58 5.84
C HIS A 741 -8.92 -41.45 4.74
N HIS A 742 -8.19 -40.32 4.71
CA HIS A 742 -6.71 -40.22 4.80
C HIS A 742 -6.23 -38.72 4.81
N PRO A 743 -4.99 -38.39 5.25
CA PRO A 743 -4.76 -37.73 6.54
C PRO A 743 -4.36 -36.24 6.49
N LEU A 744 -4.56 -35.59 7.64
CA LEU A 744 -4.12 -34.24 8.00
C LEU A 744 -2.62 -34.18 8.31
N GLU A 745 -1.90 -33.28 7.66
CA GLU A 745 -0.62 -32.74 8.15
C GLU A 745 -0.85 -31.52 9.05
N GLN A 746 0.02 -31.41 10.03
CA GLN A 746 -0.09 -30.64 11.26
C GLN A 746 0.19 -29.13 11.04
N LEU A 747 -0.68 -28.27 11.57
CA LEU A 747 -0.40 -26.85 11.81
C LEU A 747 -0.32 -26.60 13.32
N PRO A 748 0.72 -25.89 13.82
CA PRO A 748 0.89 -25.68 15.26
C PRO A 748 -0.10 -24.63 15.79
N GLN A 749 -0.70 -24.96 16.94
CA GLN A 749 -1.56 -24.08 17.71
C GLN A 749 -0.77 -22.90 18.29
N LEU A 750 -1.18 -21.68 17.97
CA LEU A 750 -0.67 -20.48 18.63
C LEU A 750 -1.42 -20.25 19.95
N THR A 751 -0.66 -20.27 21.04
CA THR A 751 -1.11 -20.03 22.41
C THR A 751 -1.57 -18.58 22.64
N ARG A 752 -2.52 -18.44 23.57
CA ARG A 752 -3.31 -17.26 24.01
C ARG A 752 -2.52 -16.01 24.47
N HIS A 753 -1.20 -15.95 24.28
CA HIS A 753 -0.33 -14.86 24.71
C HIS A 753 0.10 -13.89 23.59
N GLN A 754 -0.34 -14.11 22.34
CA GLN A 754 -0.07 -13.22 21.19
C GLN A 754 -1.25 -12.30 20.79
N LEU A 755 -2.36 -12.32 21.52
CA LEU A 755 -3.58 -11.54 21.21
C LEU A 755 -3.71 -10.22 21.98
N LEU A 756 -2.67 -9.75 22.67
CA LEU A 756 -2.73 -8.55 23.53
C LEU A 756 -1.93 -7.33 23.07
N ASN A 757 -1.23 -7.37 21.92
CA ASN A 757 -0.52 -6.20 21.36
C ASN A 757 -1.19 -5.53 20.15
N LEU A 758 -2.51 -5.73 19.97
CA LEU A 758 -3.32 -5.08 18.92
C LEU A 758 -4.30 -4.03 19.47
N ARG A 759 -3.99 -3.44 20.63
CA ARG A 759 -4.69 -2.25 21.14
C ARG A 759 -3.67 -1.25 21.64
N PHE A 760 -3.85 0.01 21.24
CA PHE A 760 -3.04 1.21 21.48
C PHE A 760 -1.94 1.50 20.46
N GLY A 761 -2.30 2.39 19.53
CA GLY A 761 -1.42 3.02 18.57
C GLY A 761 -2.14 4.19 17.90
N SER A 762 -2.79 5.04 18.69
CA SER A 762 -3.39 6.29 18.22
C SER A 762 -2.96 7.42 19.15
N GLU A 763 -1.76 7.96 18.95
CA GLU A 763 -1.38 9.25 19.49
C GLU A 763 -0.22 9.87 18.70
N LEU A 764 -0.44 11.13 18.32
CA LEU A 764 0.56 12.18 18.05
C LEU A 764 1.37 12.15 16.74
N SER A 765 0.92 12.97 15.78
CA SER A 765 1.81 13.81 14.96
C SER A 765 1.06 15.04 14.45
N SER A 766 0.69 15.91 15.39
CA SER A 766 0.42 17.33 15.13
C SER A 766 1.72 18.10 15.34
N HIS A 767 2.43 18.42 14.26
CA HIS A 767 3.32 19.57 14.12
C HIS A 767 3.90 19.54 12.71
N TRP A 768 3.61 20.55 11.89
CA TRP A 768 4.49 21.17 10.88
C TRP A 768 3.66 22.26 10.19
N CYS A 769 3.57 23.40 10.88
CA CYS A 769 3.22 24.68 10.29
C CYS A 769 4.46 25.56 10.43
N GLY A 770 4.98 26.07 9.32
CA GLY A 770 6.08 27.04 9.34
C GLY A 770 7.13 26.80 8.29
N LEU A 771 6.91 27.34 7.09
CA LEU A 771 7.87 28.19 6.37
C LEU A 771 7.22 28.68 5.07
N ARG A 772 6.52 29.83 5.20
CA ARG A 772 6.29 30.73 4.07
C ARG A 772 7.64 31.32 3.69
N SER A 773 8.06 31.11 2.46
CA SER A 773 9.13 31.88 1.83
C SER A 773 8.62 32.35 0.48
N THR A 774 8.60 33.67 0.37
CA THR A 774 8.26 34.52 -0.76
C THR A 774 9.12 34.23 -1.98
N LYS A 775 8.50 34.15 -3.16
CA LYS A 775 9.08 34.65 -4.42
C LYS A 775 7.98 34.87 -5.46
N ARG A 776 7.52 36.13 -5.55
CA ARG A 776 7.08 36.72 -6.82
C ARG A 776 8.29 36.72 -7.76
N VAL A 777 8.09 36.43 -9.05
CA VAL A 777 8.47 37.29 -10.20
C VAL A 777 8.22 36.55 -11.53
N ARG A 778 7.31 37.16 -12.30
CA ARG A 778 7.23 37.39 -13.77
C ARG A 778 7.32 36.25 -14.79
N ARG A 779 6.23 36.18 -15.58
CA ARG A 779 6.13 36.06 -17.04
C ARG A 779 7.46 35.97 -17.81
N CYS A 780 7.69 34.85 -18.49
CA CYS A 780 7.63 34.71 -19.95
C CYS A 780 7.24 33.26 -20.27
#